data_AF-A0A7V8XNE5-F1
#
_entry.id   AF-A0A7V8XNE5-F1
#
_cell.length_a   1.000
_cell.length_b   1.000
_cell.length_c   1.000
_cell.angle_alpha   90.00
_cell.angle_beta   90.00
_cell.angle_gamma   90.00
#
_symmetry.space_group_name_H-M   'P 1'
#
loop_
_entity.id
_entity.type
_entity.pdbx_description
1 polymer ?
#
loop_
_entity_poly.entity_id
_entity_poly.type
_entity_poly.pdbx_seq_one_letter_code
_entity_poly.pdbx_strand_id
1 'polypeptide(L)'
;MMRLALVATALLVGIVVFGPSALSASKSVGLQDVTDASGLEFRHGAFRFGVSADPVAMMGSGLCWLDYDRDGWLDLFVVNSYADRDVARWQQRGGLPRSALFRNVKGTFVDVSRRSGANLAVRGMGCVAADLDLDGDSDLYVTAAGGSALLWNEGHGKFREGAAAAGADARGWRSSAAVGDVNGDGRPDLFVGGYTDQNAPIAGSSAGFPSSHAGVRDLLYLNLGGRRFREIGREAGLESGRFDHSLGAVFSDLDRDGRLDLYVANDEDPNRLYENVAWPGGARADPAALGFRFEERAGSAGAADPNAGMGVANADADGDGLADLFVSNSRGQQHAVLNGVPPGRNGSSFADGSPGFAAAFGSSFTGWGASWADLDLDGDPDLVLANGSIPLTNLRRNAQPIQLLENHAAEGKPRQFTSAATSGLPRVVGRGLAVADYDNDGRLDVAINSVGGRLILLRSTAVGGNWLEVSLAGFHPGARVTAVLPDGRRLVREVQAGSSYLSSEDPRVHLGLGQVTKVTELIVRFPSGRETRLAGVAVNRAITVREEPWRRTGCEPALPARSVARIWDEAVLDAIRRDVPAPTTHARNLFHLSAAMWDAWAAYDLSADGYFVQEKHRSADVQSARETAISYAAYRILLWRYAQGAGLQTTFDALTATMTSLCFTPTYTSATGSAPAALGNRIAAAVIKAGLADGSLERQDYVDPSYRSVNEPLVVAQPGTTMHDPVFWQPLALDQLIAQNGIAVPGRVQSFIGAHWGHVRGFALPGSPKGMPIDPGEPSFGTALSESYKRAAVEVIRASAELDATDPTTIDIGPGARGDNPLGTNGGNGYALNPATWRPYAPNPVRRADFARVLTEFWADGPNSETPPGHWNVLANVVSDSPLLAARVGVGAAARLKWDVRIYFALNGGLHDAAIAAWGIKREYNRVRPISMIRYLAGKGQSSDRAAPSYDREGLPLVPGLIELVTAESSAPGQRHAALGGQIGDVAVRSWRGKAGVGWSLGVNWSTYQRPTFVTPGFPGYVSGHSTFSRAAAELMAGITGSPYFPGGLFEETFAAGYLKLEHGPSAPITLQAATYFDAADQAGISRIYGGIHLTADDFAGRKVGATVGKRAWALAQRYFDGSARR
;
A
#
# COMPACT_ATOMS: atom_id res chain seq x y z
N MET A 1 26.29 61.41 1.24
CA MET A 1 26.75 61.73 2.59
C MET A 1 26.45 60.58 3.54
N MET A 2 27.51 60.06 4.16
CA MET A 2 27.56 59.67 5.57
C MET A 2 26.87 58.39 6.09
N ARG A 3 27.75 57.53 6.64
CA ARG A 3 27.73 56.92 8.00
C ARG A 3 26.66 55.85 8.29
N LEU A 4 26.96 54.73 8.95
CA LEU A 4 28.24 54.11 9.37
C LEU A 4 27.88 52.72 9.98
N ALA A 5 28.81 51.77 9.82
CA ALA A 5 29.29 50.80 10.83
C ALA A 5 28.40 49.60 11.23
N LEU A 6 28.93 48.38 11.48
CA LEU A 6 30.30 47.83 11.43
C LEU A 6 30.21 46.29 11.53
N VAL A 7 31.24 45.56 11.09
CA VAL A 7 31.45 44.12 11.31
C VAL A 7 32.92 43.87 11.65
N ALA A 8 33.18 42.81 12.44
CA ALA A 8 34.32 41.84 12.35
C ALA A 8 35.23 41.65 13.58
N THR A 9 34.96 40.54 14.28
CA THR A 9 35.82 39.36 14.60
C THR A 9 37.14 39.48 15.39
N ALA A 10 37.26 38.66 16.45
CA ALA A 10 38.51 38.21 17.07
C ALA A 10 38.42 36.75 17.56
N LEU A 11 39.52 36.00 17.40
CA LEU A 11 39.75 34.60 17.80
C LEU A 11 40.10 34.50 19.31
N LEU A 12 39.66 33.44 20.00
CA LEU A 12 40.19 33.06 21.32
C LEU A 12 40.38 31.54 21.45
N VAL A 13 41.58 31.17 21.89
CA VAL A 13 42.02 29.82 22.24
C VAL A 13 41.51 29.48 23.64
N GLY A 14 40.78 28.37 23.79
CA GLY A 14 40.30 27.84 25.07
C GLY A 14 40.91 26.47 25.35
N ILE A 15 41.73 26.39 26.40
CA ILE A 15 42.25 25.15 26.99
C ILE A 15 41.07 24.36 27.56
N VAL A 16 40.76 23.20 26.97
CA VAL A 16 39.82 22.23 27.55
C VAL A 16 40.60 21.37 28.54
N VAL A 17 40.30 21.55 29.82
CA VAL A 17 40.67 20.61 30.87
C VAL A 17 39.91 19.32 30.58
N PHE A 18 40.61 18.28 30.10
CA PHE A 18 40.11 16.92 30.15
C PHE A 18 39.98 16.52 31.62
N GLY A 19 38.79 16.72 32.20
CA GLY A 19 38.40 15.90 33.34
C GLY A 19 38.45 14.45 32.90
N PRO A 20 38.92 13.51 33.74
CA PRO A 20 38.83 12.10 33.38
C PRO A 20 37.35 11.81 33.13
N SER A 21 37.02 11.51 31.88
CA SER A 21 35.76 10.87 31.56
C SER A 21 35.69 9.65 32.47
N ALA A 22 34.77 9.68 33.43
CA ALA A 22 34.40 8.48 34.15
C ALA A 22 33.77 7.56 33.10
N LEU A 23 34.62 6.77 32.44
CA LEU A 23 34.24 5.48 31.90
C LEU A 23 33.68 4.71 33.10
N SER A 24 32.36 4.84 33.30
CA SER A 24 31.64 3.91 34.13
C SER A 24 31.82 2.56 33.45
N ALA A 25 32.71 1.73 34.01
CA ALA A 25 32.87 0.34 33.61
C ALA A 25 31.47 -0.30 33.50
N SER A 26 31.17 -0.97 32.39
CA SER A 26 30.12 -2.00 32.45
C SER A 26 30.55 -2.96 33.57
N LYS A 27 29.60 -3.32 34.42
CA LYS A 27 29.88 -4.29 35.47
C LYS A 27 29.87 -5.66 34.81
N SER A 28 30.89 -6.45 35.13
CA SER A 28 31.02 -7.86 34.77
C SER A 28 29.69 -8.62 34.76
N VAL A 29 29.52 -9.50 33.77
CA VAL A 29 28.34 -10.37 33.66
C VAL A 29 28.05 -11.12 34.96
N GLY A 30 26.78 -11.17 35.38
CA GLY A 30 26.38 -11.83 36.63
C GLY A 30 24.93 -12.29 36.64
N LEU A 31 24.67 -13.41 37.32
CA LEU A 31 23.35 -14.06 37.41
C LEU A 31 22.92 -14.29 38.86
N GLN A 32 21.61 -14.26 39.12
CA GLN A 32 21.01 -14.54 40.43
C GLN A 32 19.91 -15.59 40.31
N ASP A 33 19.93 -16.64 41.16
CA ASP A 33 18.83 -17.60 41.25
C ASP A 33 17.57 -16.94 41.83
N VAL A 34 16.53 -16.83 41.01
CA VAL A 34 15.23 -16.24 41.35
C VAL A 34 14.10 -17.28 41.30
N THR A 35 14.42 -18.57 41.17
CA THR A 35 13.45 -19.67 40.96
C THR A 35 12.29 -19.64 41.95
N ASP A 36 12.62 -19.59 43.25
CA ASP A 36 11.60 -19.63 44.30
C ASP A 36 10.83 -18.30 44.38
N ALA A 37 11.50 -17.17 44.09
CA ALA A 37 10.90 -15.84 44.10
C ALA A 37 9.96 -15.59 42.91
N SER A 38 10.19 -16.28 41.78
CA SER A 38 9.35 -16.21 40.60
C SER A 38 8.16 -17.17 40.64
N GLY A 39 8.06 -18.05 41.66
CA GLY A 39 6.94 -18.99 41.81
C GLY A 39 7.06 -20.27 40.95
N LEU A 40 8.26 -20.58 40.44
CA LEU A 40 8.50 -21.77 39.64
C LEU A 40 8.70 -23.01 40.52
N GLU A 41 7.65 -23.84 40.62
CA GLU A 41 7.69 -25.12 41.32
C GLU A 41 7.65 -26.30 40.34
N PHE A 42 8.83 -26.78 39.94
CA PHE A 42 8.96 -27.98 39.10
C PHE A 42 10.07 -28.90 39.61
N ARG A 43 9.86 -30.21 39.48
CA ARG A 43 10.91 -31.20 39.72
C ARG A 43 10.87 -32.33 38.69
N HIS A 44 12.02 -32.58 38.07
CA HIS A 44 12.16 -33.62 37.06
C HIS A 44 11.96 -35.03 37.66
N GLY A 45 11.26 -35.89 36.93
CA GLY A 45 10.77 -37.20 37.40
C GLY A 45 11.82 -38.31 37.43
N ALA A 46 12.94 -38.16 36.72
CA ALA A 46 14.03 -39.13 36.72
C ALA A 46 14.63 -39.33 38.12
N PHE A 47 14.96 -40.59 38.44
CA PHE A 47 15.69 -41.00 39.65
C PHE A 47 15.08 -40.56 40.99
N ARG A 48 13.76 -40.33 41.03
CA ARG A 48 13.04 -39.98 42.27
C ARG A 48 13.04 -41.11 43.30
N PHE A 49 13.32 -42.34 42.88
CA PHE A 49 13.41 -43.52 43.74
C PHE A 49 14.81 -44.15 43.79
N GLY A 50 15.84 -43.35 43.46
CA GLY A 50 17.24 -43.78 43.38
C GLY A 50 17.74 -43.87 41.94
N VAL A 51 19.04 -43.66 41.76
CA VAL A 51 19.68 -43.64 40.44
C VAL A 51 19.72 -45.04 39.82
N SER A 52 19.44 -45.15 38.52
CA SER A 52 19.46 -46.37 37.69
C SER A 52 20.42 -46.21 36.53
N ALA A 53 20.84 -47.33 35.94
CA ALA A 53 21.39 -47.37 34.59
C ALA A 53 20.26 -47.32 33.53
N ASP A 54 19.47 -46.25 33.55
CA ASP A 54 18.41 -46.00 32.56
C ASP A 54 18.83 -44.85 31.65
N PRO A 55 19.23 -45.11 30.40
CA PRO A 55 19.86 -44.09 29.56
C PRO A 55 18.90 -42.95 29.19
N VAL A 56 17.61 -43.23 28.95
CA VAL A 56 16.60 -42.19 28.66
C VAL A 56 16.46 -41.24 29.86
N ALA A 57 16.38 -41.79 31.07
CA ALA A 57 16.29 -40.97 32.28
C ALA A 57 17.57 -40.18 32.56
N MET A 58 18.74 -40.68 32.13
CA MET A 58 20.04 -40.01 32.28
C MET A 58 20.23 -38.84 31.31
N MET A 59 19.62 -38.89 30.13
CA MET A 59 19.66 -37.82 29.14
C MET A 59 18.92 -36.58 29.62
N GLY A 60 17.85 -36.75 30.39
CA GLY A 60 17.04 -35.65 30.89
C GLY A 60 16.24 -34.98 29.76
N SER A 61 15.93 -33.70 29.93
CA SER A 61 15.05 -33.03 28.99
C SER A 61 15.26 -31.51 28.89
N GLY A 62 14.69 -30.94 27.84
CA GLY A 62 14.72 -29.52 27.48
C GLY A 62 13.60 -28.66 28.05
N LEU A 63 13.52 -27.42 27.57
CA LEU A 63 12.51 -26.41 27.91
C LEU A 63 12.33 -25.40 26.75
N CYS A 64 11.19 -24.72 26.69
CA CYS A 64 10.86 -23.76 25.64
C CYS A 64 10.24 -22.49 26.20
N TRP A 65 10.70 -21.34 25.71
CA TRP A 65 10.02 -20.06 25.86
C TRP A 65 8.98 -19.87 24.76
N LEU A 66 7.81 -19.35 25.11
CA LEU A 66 6.72 -19.03 24.18
C LEU A 66 5.74 -18.05 24.82
N ASP A 67 5.07 -17.21 24.04
CA ASP A 67 3.89 -16.44 24.50
C ASP A 67 2.63 -17.22 24.10
N TYR A 68 2.17 -18.14 24.94
CA TYR A 68 1.12 -19.09 24.53
C TYR A 68 -0.29 -18.47 24.50
N ASP A 69 -0.49 -17.31 25.13
CA ASP A 69 -1.78 -16.63 25.17
C ASP A 69 -1.79 -15.19 24.62
N ARG A 70 -0.68 -14.76 24.01
CA ARG A 70 -0.48 -13.47 23.34
C ARG A 70 -0.68 -12.27 24.24
N ASP A 71 -0.30 -12.40 25.50
CA ASP A 71 -0.36 -11.29 26.46
C ASP A 71 0.92 -10.45 26.51
N GLY A 72 1.94 -10.84 25.72
CA GLY A 72 3.22 -10.15 25.60
C GLY A 72 4.23 -10.52 26.69
N TRP A 73 3.93 -11.50 27.54
CA TRP A 73 4.86 -12.05 28.52
C TRP A 73 5.23 -13.48 28.15
N LEU A 74 6.53 -13.78 28.09
CA LEU A 74 6.96 -15.13 27.75
C LEU A 74 6.69 -16.11 28.89
N ASP A 75 6.00 -17.18 28.54
CA ASP A 75 5.70 -18.33 29.35
C ASP A 75 6.77 -19.41 29.20
N LEU A 76 6.81 -20.34 30.14
CA LEU A 76 7.85 -21.37 30.19
C LEU A 76 7.24 -22.77 30.15
N PHE A 77 7.52 -23.51 29.08
CA PHE A 77 7.20 -24.93 28.95
C PHE A 77 8.41 -25.79 29.32
N VAL A 78 8.23 -26.75 30.22
CA VAL A 78 9.31 -27.61 30.72
C VAL A 78 8.95 -29.06 30.48
N VAL A 79 9.81 -29.76 29.73
CA VAL A 79 9.65 -31.18 29.44
C VAL A 79 10.02 -32.00 30.67
N ASN A 80 9.30 -33.10 30.89
CA ASN A 80 9.57 -34.02 31.99
C ASN A 80 9.81 -35.44 31.49
N SER A 81 10.54 -36.22 32.28
CA SER A 81 10.88 -37.60 31.97
C SER A 81 11.03 -38.44 33.23
N TYR A 82 11.12 -39.76 33.07
CA TYR A 82 11.20 -40.72 34.16
C TYR A 82 11.95 -42.00 33.76
N ALA A 83 12.43 -42.72 34.77
CA ALA A 83 13.03 -44.04 34.58
C ALA A 83 11.94 -45.10 34.38
N ASP A 84 12.15 -46.01 33.43
CA ASP A 84 11.20 -47.06 33.06
C ASP A 84 10.89 -47.98 34.25
N ARG A 85 11.95 -48.39 34.98
CA ARG A 85 11.82 -49.22 36.19
C ARG A 85 10.95 -48.59 37.29
N ASP A 86 10.75 -47.27 37.26
CA ASP A 86 10.02 -46.53 38.28
C ASP A 86 8.54 -46.31 37.90
N VAL A 87 8.09 -46.74 36.72
CA VAL A 87 6.70 -46.58 36.23
C VAL A 87 5.69 -47.09 37.25
N ALA A 88 5.84 -48.31 37.76
CA ALA A 88 4.91 -48.89 38.73
C ALA A 88 4.84 -48.06 40.03
N ARG A 89 5.97 -47.50 40.49
CA ARG A 89 6.04 -46.66 41.70
C ARG A 89 5.39 -45.30 41.49
N TRP A 90 5.52 -44.74 40.29
CA TRP A 90 4.81 -43.51 39.91
C TRP A 90 3.30 -43.70 39.85
N GLN A 91 2.84 -44.81 39.26
CA GLN A 91 1.41 -45.13 39.22
C GLN A 91 0.82 -45.24 40.63
N GLN A 92 1.55 -45.85 41.57
CA GLN A 92 1.16 -45.89 43.00
C GLN A 92 1.09 -44.49 43.66
N ARG A 93 1.76 -43.48 43.10
CA ARG A 93 1.78 -42.09 43.58
C ARG A 93 0.86 -41.14 42.80
N GLY A 94 -0.12 -41.68 42.07
CA GLY A 94 -1.13 -40.87 41.38
C GLY A 94 -0.81 -40.54 39.93
N GLY A 95 0.22 -41.17 39.35
CA GLY A 95 0.51 -41.13 37.91
C GLY A 95 1.96 -40.83 37.58
N LEU A 96 2.27 -40.94 36.29
CA LEU A 96 3.59 -40.62 35.73
C LEU A 96 3.89 -39.11 35.86
N PRO A 97 5.18 -38.73 35.99
CA PRO A 97 5.60 -37.34 35.90
C PRO A 97 5.13 -36.70 34.59
N ARG A 98 4.78 -35.43 34.66
CA ARG A 98 4.23 -34.67 33.53
C ARG A 98 5.08 -33.46 33.22
N SER A 99 5.16 -33.11 31.94
CA SER A 99 5.63 -31.80 31.48
C SER A 99 4.75 -30.70 32.08
N ALA A 100 5.31 -29.50 32.22
CA ALA A 100 4.64 -28.38 32.85
C ALA A 100 4.66 -27.14 31.95
N LEU A 101 3.56 -26.39 31.93
CA LEU A 101 3.49 -25.06 31.35
C LEU A 101 3.26 -24.06 32.48
N PHE A 102 4.13 -23.07 32.57
CA PHE A 102 4.07 -22.00 33.54
C PHE A 102 3.70 -20.70 32.83
N ARG A 103 2.51 -20.18 33.12
CA ARG A 103 2.10 -18.87 32.60
C ARG A 103 2.83 -17.77 33.35
N ASN A 104 3.42 -16.84 32.61
CA ASN A 104 3.99 -15.62 33.14
C ASN A 104 2.90 -14.59 33.41
N VAL A 105 2.93 -14.03 34.61
CA VAL A 105 2.05 -12.99 35.10
C VAL A 105 2.96 -11.89 35.63
N LYS A 106 3.47 -11.08 34.70
CA LYS A 106 4.28 -9.89 34.98
C LYS A 106 5.57 -10.20 35.78
N GLY A 107 6.34 -11.18 35.31
CA GLY A 107 7.60 -11.60 35.92
C GLY A 107 7.46 -12.63 37.06
N THR A 108 6.27 -13.19 37.25
CA THR A 108 6.02 -14.31 38.17
C THR A 108 5.24 -15.40 37.45
N PHE A 109 5.34 -16.65 37.88
CA PHE A 109 4.81 -17.79 37.16
C PHE A 109 3.69 -18.49 37.91
N VAL A 110 2.71 -18.98 37.15
CA VAL A 110 1.60 -19.81 37.63
C VAL A 110 1.58 -21.11 36.84
N ASP A 111 1.52 -22.26 37.51
CA ASP A 111 1.33 -23.55 36.83
C ASP A 111 -0.05 -23.59 36.15
N VAL A 112 -0.04 -23.73 34.82
CA VAL A 112 -1.23 -23.84 33.99
C VAL A 112 -1.35 -25.18 33.28
N SER A 113 -0.47 -26.12 33.57
CA SER A 113 -0.23 -27.34 32.79
C SER A 113 -1.51 -28.12 32.52
N ARG A 114 -2.34 -28.36 33.55
CA ARG A 114 -3.61 -29.10 33.39
C ARG A 114 -4.69 -28.29 32.68
N ARG A 115 -4.76 -26.98 32.94
CA ARG A 115 -5.81 -26.13 32.37
C ARG A 115 -5.52 -25.82 30.90
N SER A 116 -4.26 -25.70 30.51
CA SER A 116 -3.88 -25.50 29.11
C SER A 116 -3.99 -26.79 28.31
N GLY A 117 -3.80 -27.96 28.94
CA GLY A 117 -3.75 -29.25 28.24
C GLY A 117 -2.33 -29.66 27.81
N ALA A 118 -1.32 -28.86 28.17
CA ALA A 118 0.08 -29.12 27.85
C ALA A 118 0.77 -30.15 28.78
N ASN A 119 0.07 -30.67 29.79
CA ASN A 119 0.63 -31.59 30.80
C ASN A 119 0.84 -33.03 30.29
N LEU A 120 1.79 -33.21 29.37
CA LEU A 120 2.10 -34.51 28.76
C LEU A 120 2.77 -35.46 29.75
N ALA A 121 2.32 -36.72 29.78
CA ALA A 121 2.86 -37.79 30.62
C ALA A 121 3.72 -38.74 29.77
N VAL A 122 4.84 -38.24 29.25
CA VAL A 122 5.73 -38.96 28.34
C VAL A 122 7.14 -39.10 28.93
N ARG A 123 7.94 -40.02 28.40
CA ARG A 123 9.40 -40.04 28.62
C ARG A 123 10.04 -38.99 27.70
N GLY A 124 9.78 -37.73 28.01
CA GLY A 124 10.10 -36.60 27.15
C GLY A 124 11.59 -36.34 27.05
N MET A 125 12.00 -35.75 25.91
CA MET A 125 13.36 -35.36 25.59
C MET A 125 13.43 -33.85 25.37
N GLY A 126 12.85 -33.32 24.30
CA GLY A 126 12.95 -31.90 23.94
C GLY A 126 11.63 -31.27 23.56
N CYS A 127 11.68 -29.97 23.29
CA CYS A 127 10.58 -29.24 22.68
C CYS A 127 11.08 -28.20 21.69
N VAL A 128 10.19 -27.77 20.79
CA VAL A 128 10.33 -26.53 20.02
C VAL A 128 9.00 -25.79 20.02
N ALA A 129 9.04 -24.46 20.19
CA ALA A 129 7.88 -23.59 20.11
C ALA A 129 7.88 -22.85 18.76
N ALA A 130 6.79 -22.94 18.01
CA ALA A 130 6.67 -22.36 16.67
C ALA A 130 5.19 -22.22 16.29
N ASP A 131 4.83 -21.23 15.47
CA ASP A 131 3.49 -21.10 14.87
C ASP A 131 3.45 -21.98 13.60
N LEU A 132 3.09 -23.27 13.76
CA LEU A 132 3.22 -24.29 12.73
C LEU A 132 2.05 -24.29 11.73
N ASP A 133 0.92 -23.68 12.08
CA ASP A 133 -0.24 -23.54 11.20
C ASP A 133 -0.50 -22.12 10.70
N LEU A 134 0.34 -21.16 11.11
CA LEU A 134 0.32 -19.75 10.71
C LEU A 134 -0.96 -19.01 11.13
N ASP A 135 -1.58 -19.42 12.25
CA ASP A 135 -2.73 -18.74 12.84
C ASP A 135 -2.33 -17.60 13.80
N GLY A 136 -1.04 -17.49 14.10
CA GLY A 136 -0.43 -16.47 14.93
C GLY A 136 -0.36 -16.83 16.41
N ASP A 137 -0.79 -18.02 16.83
CA ASP A 137 -0.60 -18.55 18.19
C ASP A 137 0.54 -19.60 18.18
N SER A 138 1.44 -19.58 19.18
CA SER A 138 2.58 -20.53 19.20
C SER A 138 2.14 -21.95 19.57
N ASP A 139 2.48 -22.93 18.73
CA ASP A 139 2.33 -24.37 18.96
C ASP A 139 3.56 -24.96 19.67
N LEU A 140 3.44 -26.20 20.16
CA LEU A 140 4.55 -26.95 20.76
C LEU A 140 4.70 -28.33 20.13
N TYR A 141 5.89 -28.63 19.60
CA TYR A 141 6.28 -30.00 19.30
C TYR A 141 7.18 -30.54 20.41
N VAL A 142 6.85 -31.72 20.94
CA VAL A 142 7.53 -32.35 22.07
C VAL A 142 8.05 -33.72 21.66
N THR A 143 9.36 -33.93 21.75
CA THR A 143 10.01 -35.20 21.41
C THR A 143 10.09 -36.12 22.64
N ALA A 144 10.16 -37.43 22.40
CA ALA A 144 10.21 -38.42 23.48
C ALA A 144 10.87 -39.73 23.03
N ALA A 145 11.24 -40.57 24.02
CA ALA A 145 11.86 -41.87 23.77
C ALA A 145 10.93 -42.95 23.15
N GLY A 146 9.62 -42.68 23.02
CA GLY A 146 8.63 -43.63 22.49
C GLY A 146 7.79 -43.06 21.35
N GLY A 147 7.18 -41.89 21.57
CA GLY A 147 6.41 -41.17 20.56
C GLY A 147 6.30 -39.68 20.91
N SER A 148 6.56 -38.83 19.92
CA SER A 148 6.44 -37.38 20.02
C SER A 148 4.98 -36.92 20.07
N ALA A 149 4.76 -35.70 20.54
CA ALA A 149 3.46 -35.04 20.58
C ALA A 149 3.53 -33.68 19.89
N LEU A 150 2.45 -33.28 19.22
CA LEU A 150 2.27 -31.96 18.62
C LEU A 150 1.04 -31.34 19.24
N LEU A 151 1.23 -30.26 19.99
CA LEU A 151 0.19 -29.52 20.68
C LEU A 151 -0.16 -28.29 19.86
N TRP A 152 -1.31 -28.33 19.20
CA TRP A 152 -1.89 -27.19 18.51
C TRP A 152 -2.45 -26.20 19.53
N ASN A 153 -2.05 -24.93 19.45
CA ASN A 153 -2.65 -23.86 20.21
C ASN A 153 -3.99 -23.49 19.55
N GLU A 154 -5.09 -23.68 20.25
CA GLU A 154 -6.44 -23.37 19.73
C GLU A 154 -6.88 -21.94 20.11
N GLY A 155 -5.92 -21.11 20.53
CA GLY A 155 -6.15 -19.82 21.13
C GLY A 155 -6.72 -19.90 22.56
N HIS A 156 -6.85 -18.74 23.21
CA HIS A 156 -7.38 -18.60 24.57
C HIS A 156 -6.68 -19.48 25.63
N GLY A 157 -5.41 -19.82 25.37
CA GLY A 157 -4.58 -20.58 26.29
C GLY A 157 -4.90 -22.07 26.40
N LYS A 158 -5.34 -22.70 25.31
CA LYS A 158 -5.69 -24.13 25.25
C LYS A 158 -4.90 -24.83 24.14
N PHE A 159 -4.34 -25.99 24.48
CA PHE A 159 -3.66 -26.88 23.57
C PHE A 159 -4.47 -28.13 23.28
N ARG A 160 -4.36 -28.63 22.05
CA ARG A 160 -4.88 -29.93 21.63
C ARG A 160 -3.77 -30.76 20.98
N GLU A 161 -3.54 -31.96 21.50
CA GLU A 161 -2.63 -32.92 20.87
C GLU A 161 -3.18 -33.39 19.52
N GLY A 162 -2.33 -33.41 18.48
CA GLY A 162 -2.73 -33.75 17.13
C GLY A 162 -1.62 -34.28 16.23
N ALA A 163 -0.53 -34.84 16.77
CA ALA A 163 0.62 -35.31 15.96
C ALA A 163 0.20 -36.33 14.90
N ALA A 164 -0.57 -37.35 15.28
CA ALA A 164 -1.00 -38.41 14.35
C ALA A 164 -1.95 -37.88 13.26
N ALA A 165 -2.85 -36.96 13.63
CA ALA A 165 -3.77 -36.33 12.66
C ALA A 165 -3.02 -35.44 11.67
N ALA A 166 -1.96 -34.78 12.12
CA ALA A 166 -1.10 -33.95 11.30
C ALA A 166 -0.17 -34.78 10.39
N GLY A 167 0.14 -36.03 10.76
CA GLY A 167 1.15 -36.86 10.08
C GLY A 167 2.57 -36.62 10.59
N ALA A 168 2.71 -36.13 11.83
CA ALA A 168 3.97 -35.81 12.49
C ALA A 168 4.18 -36.62 13.78
N ASP A 169 3.53 -37.80 13.93
CA ASP A 169 3.71 -38.72 15.05
C ASP A 169 5.01 -39.53 14.94
N ALA A 170 6.15 -38.86 15.12
CA ALA A 170 7.46 -39.50 15.11
C ALA A 170 7.56 -40.54 16.24
N ARG A 171 7.84 -41.79 15.87
CA ARG A 171 8.02 -42.93 16.81
C ARG A 171 9.49 -43.31 16.97
N GLY A 172 9.80 -44.05 18.03
CA GLY A 172 11.16 -44.39 18.41
C GLY A 172 11.77 -43.29 19.28
N TRP A 173 13.07 -43.39 19.59
CA TRP A 173 13.70 -42.41 20.47
C TRP A 173 14.01 -41.11 19.71
N ARG A 174 13.15 -40.10 19.93
CA ARG A 174 13.28 -38.75 19.36
C ARG A 174 13.88 -37.80 20.38
N SER A 175 14.87 -37.03 19.95
CA SER A 175 15.69 -36.13 20.78
C SER A 175 15.41 -34.67 20.44
N SER A 176 16.11 -34.07 19.49
CA SER A 176 15.97 -32.66 19.12
C SER A 176 14.79 -32.37 18.19
N ALA A 177 14.37 -31.11 18.16
CA ALA A 177 13.50 -30.58 17.13
C ALA A 177 13.95 -29.15 16.77
N ALA A 178 13.84 -28.79 15.50
CA ALA A 178 14.13 -27.45 14.99
C ALA A 178 13.16 -27.12 13.85
N VAL A 179 12.90 -25.83 13.61
CA VAL A 179 11.90 -25.36 12.65
C VAL A 179 12.50 -24.33 11.69
N GLY A 180 12.22 -24.47 10.40
CA GLY A 180 12.70 -23.58 9.33
C GLY A 180 11.85 -23.72 8.07
N ASP A 181 11.77 -22.70 7.22
CA ASP A 181 11.14 -22.78 5.89
C ASP A 181 12.20 -23.26 4.88
N VAL A 182 12.30 -24.57 4.67
CA VAL A 182 13.42 -25.15 3.91
C VAL A 182 13.20 -25.11 2.40
N ASN A 183 11.97 -24.92 1.94
CA ASN A 183 11.64 -24.83 0.52
C ASN A 183 11.25 -23.41 0.04
N GLY A 184 11.20 -22.43 0.96
CA GLY A 184 10.90 -21.04 0.68
C GLY A 184 9.44 -20.77 0.31
N ASP A 185 8.52 -21.63 0.76
CA ASP A 185 7.09 -21.51 0.45
C ASP A 185 6.28 -20.67 1.45
N GLY A 186 6.96 -20.18 2.49
CA GLY A 186 6.39 -19.38 3.58
C GLY A 186 5.71 -20.20 4.67
N ARG A 187 5.82 -21.54 4.65
CA ARG A 187 5.36 -22.41 5.74
C ARG A 187 6.55 -23.00 6.50
N PRO A 188 6.50 -23.02 7.84
CA PRO A 188 7.57 -23.60 8.64
C PRO A 188 7.55 -25.14 8.59
N ASP A 189 8.68 -25.73 8.24
CA ASP A 189 8.94 -27.17 8.23
C ASP A 189 9.62 -27.63 9.52
N LEU A 190 9.45 -28.89 9.89
CA LEU A 190 9.87 -29.42 11.20
C LEU A 190 10.93 -30.52 11.04
N PHE A 191 12.12 -30.29 11.57
CA PHE A 191 13.14 -31.33 11.78
C PHE A 191 12.93 -32.03 13.13
N VAL A 192 13.12 -33.36 13.16
CA VAL A 192 13.07 -34.17 14.38
C VAL A 192 14.25 -35.16 14.41
N GLY A 193 15.14 -34.96 15.39
CA GLY A 193 16.32 -35.80 15.59
C GLY A 193 15.97 -37.20 16.09
N GLY A 194 16.65 -38.21 15.55
CA GLY A 194 16.67 -39.57 16.08
C GLY A 194 17.92 -39.82 16.93
N TYR A 195 17.76 -40.50 18.06
CA TYR A 195 18.88 -40.82 18.94
C TYR A 195 19.31 -42.29 18.83
N THR A 196 18.89 -43.17 19.74
CA THR A 196 19.33 -44.58 19.78
C THR A 196 18.17 -45.57 19.71
N ASP A 197 18.34 -46.66 18.95
CA ASP A 197 17.47 -47.84 19.05
C ASP A 197 18.02 -48.81 20.10
N GLN A 198 17.38 -48.80 21.28
CA GLN A 198 17.75 -49.67 22.41
C GLN A 198 17.58 -51.16 22.12
N ASN A 199 16.85 -51.54 21.08
CA ASN A 199 16.64 -52.93 20.69
C ASN A 199 17.62 -53.40 19.61
N ALA A 200 18.51 -52.53 19.14
CA ALA A 200 19.48 -52.81 18.09
C ALA A 200 20.93 -52.63 18.57
N PRO A 201 21.42 -53.48 19.51
CA PRO A 201 22.82 -53.45 19.92
C PRO A 201 23.75 -53.85 18.75
N ILE A 202 24.90 -53.18 18.65
CA ILE A 202 25.93 -53.47 17.65
C ILE A 202 26.75 -54.68 18.12
N ALA A 203 26.61 -55.80 17.43
CA ALA A 203 27.27 -57.05 17.79
C ALA A 203 28.81 -56.90 17.84
N GLY A 204 29.41 -57.29 18.97
CA GLY A 204 30.86 -57.25 19.18
C GLY A 204 31.44 -55.86 19.48
N SER A 205 30.60 -54.82 19.62
CA SER A 205 31.08 -53.48 20.01
C SER A 205 31.62 -53.48 21.44
N SER A 206 32.81 -52.88 21.62
CA SER A 206 33.39 -52.57 22.93
C SER A 206 33.15 -51.12 23.37
N ALA A 207 32.40 -50.35 22.57
CA ALA A 207 32.11 -48.95 22.84
C ALA A 207 31.08 -48.78 23.97
N GLY A 208 31.02 -47.57 24.55
CA GLY A 208 30.01 -47.19 25.54
C GLY A 208 28.63 -46.97 24.91
N PHE A 209 27.65 -46.62 25.72
CA PHE A 209 26.39 -46.04 25.22
C PHE A 209 26.66 -44.56 24.84
N PRO A 210 26.17 -44.06 23.70
CA PRO A 210 25.23 -44.71 22.78
C PRO A 210 25.86 -45.60 21.69
N SER A 211 27.15 -45.45 21.40
CA SER A 211 27.91 -46.12 20.31
C SER A 211 27.89 -47.66 20.30
N SER A 212 27.35 -48.30 21.34
CA SER A 212 27.08 -49.73 21.43
C SER A 212 25.76 -50.15 20.76
N HIS A 213 24.96 -49.19 20.28
CA HIS A 213 23.65 -49.42 19.65
C HIS A 213 23.54 -48.62 18.34
N ALA A 214 22.63 -49.05 17.46
CA ALA A 214 22.37 -48.35 16.22
C ALA A 214 21.58 -47.04 16.46
N GLY A 215 21.90 -46.02 15.68
CA GLY A 215 21.17 -44.75 15.68
C GLY A 215 19.77 -44.86 15.09
N VAL A 216 18.90 -43.93 15.44
CA VAL A 216 17.56 -43.77 14.86
C VAL A 216 17.61 -42.72 13.76
N ARG A 217 16.98 -42.99 12.63
CA ARG A 217 16.88 -42.07 11.48
C ARG A 217 16.32 -40.69 11.88
N ASP A 218 16.99 -39.61 11.47
CA ASP A 218 16.45 -38.25 11.51
C ASP A 218 15.30 -38.03 10.53
N LEU A 219 14.33 -37.19 10.91
CA LEU A 219 13.14 -36.92 10.11
C LEU A 219 13.03 -35.43 9.76
N LEU A 220 12.50 -35.15 8.57
CA LEU A 220 12.12 -33.81 8.14
C LEU A 220 10.68 -33.85 7.66
N TYR A 221 9.84 -33.03 8.26
CA TYR A 221 8.42 -32.91 7.97
C TYR A 221 8.15 -31.62 7.20
N LEU A 222 7.80 -31.77 5.91
CA LEU A 222 7.37 -30.67 5.06
C LEU A 222 5.93 -30.26 5.41
N ASN A 223 5.70 -28.98 5.62
CA ASN A 223 4.40 -28.43 5.95
C ASN A 223 3.54 -28.22 4.69
N LEU A 224 2.43 -28.94 4.61
CA LEU A 224 1.51 -28.87 3.47
C LEU A 224 0.42 -27.82 3.65
N GLY A 225 0.39 -27.14 4.80
CA GLY A 225 -0.70 -26.26 5.22
C GLY A 225 -1.90 -27.02 5.78
N GLY A 226 -2.80 -26.29 6.46
CA GLY A 226 -4.03 -26.86 7.03
C GLY A 226 -3.75 -27.92 8.12
N ARG A 227 -2.71 -27.70 8.95
CA ARG A 227 -2.27 -28.61 10.02
C ARG A 227 -1.87 -30.01 9.52
N ARG A 228 -1.23 -30.11 8.36
CA ARG A 228 -0.76 -31.37 7.77
C ARG A 228 0.72 -31.30 7.39
N PHE A 229 1.43 -32.37 7.71
CA PHE A 229 2.83 -32.59 7.38
C PHE A 229 3.01 -33.84 6.53
N ARG A 230 4.12 -33.87 5.79
CA ARG A 230 4.65 -35.04 5.08
C ARG A 230 6.11 -35.24 5.47
N GLU A 231 6.46 -36.41 5.97
CA GLU A 231 7.87 -36.78 6.17
C GLU A 231 8.56 -36.95 4.81
N ILE A 232 9.70 -36.26 4.61
CA ILE A 232 10.44 -36.16 3.35
C ILE A 232 11.95 -36.32 3.52
N GLY A 233 12.44 -36.75 4.68
CA GLY A 233 13.87 -36.69 5.01
C GLY A 233 14.76 -37.47 4.03
N ARG A 234 14.26 -38.58 3.47
CA ARG A 234 14.98 -39.36 2.46
C ARG A 234 15.05 -38.60 1.14
N GLU A 235 13.91 -38.14 0.65
CA GLU A 235 13.77 -37.39 -0.60
C GLU A 235 14.56 -36.08 -0.56
N ALA A 236 14.61 -35.45 0.62
CA ALA A 236 15.38 -34.24 0.87
C ALA A 236 16.88 -34.51 1.04
N GLY A 237 17.35 -35.74 1.19
CA GLY A 237 18.79 -36.06 1.25
C GLY A 237 19.41 -36.15 2.64
N LEU A 238 18.62 -36.25 3.72
CA LEU A 238 19.15 -36.43 5.08
C LEU A 238 19.81 -37.81 5.31
N GLU A 239 19.50 -38.81 4.47
CA GLU A 239 20.10 -40.16 4.52
C GLU A 239 21.40 -40.27 3.70
N SER A 240 22.36 -39.37 3.94
CA SER A 240 23.67 -39.38 3.25
C SER A 240 24.61 -40.50 3.74
N GLY A 241 24.32 -41.11 4.88
CA GLY A 241 25.16 -42.12 5.54
C GLY A 241 24.40 -43.04 6.49
N ARG A 242 25.07 -43.46 7.58
CA ARG A 242 24.42 -44.19 8.67
C ARG A 242 23.51 -43.27 9.48
N PHE A 243 22.65 -43.85 10.31
CA PHE A 243 21.89 -43.08 11.30
C PHE A 243 22.80 -42.81 12.51
N ASP A 244 23.06 -41.54 12.77
CA ASP A 244 23.88 -41.04 13.87
C ASP A 244 22.99 -40.74 15.10
N HIS A 245 23.61 -40.35 16.22
CA HIS A 245 22.95 -40.11 17.50
C HIS A 245 22.65 -38.62 17.75
N SER A 246 21.64 -38.08 17.07
CA SER A 246 21.29 -36.65 17.08
C SER A 246 20.84 -36.16 18.45
N LEU A 247 21.33 -35.00 18.90
CA LEU A 247 20.96 -34.37 20.18
C LEU A 247 20.69 -32.86 20.08
N GLY A 248 21.50 -32.10 19.34
CA GLY A 248 21.32 -30.67 19.12
C GLY A 248 20.99 -30.41 17.65
N ALA A 249 20.10 -29.45 17.36
CA ALA A 249 19.81 -29.07 15.98
C ALA A 249 19.43 -27.59 15.87
N VAL A 250 19.86 -26.95 14.78
CA VAL A 250 19.51 -25.57 14.46
C VAL A 250 19.44 -25.39 12.95
N PHE A 251 18.45 -24.61 12.49
CA PHE A 251 18.39 -24.10 11.12
C PHE A 251 19.03 -22.71 11.06
N SER A 252 19.89 -22.46 10.07
CA SER A 252 20.50 -21.15 9.84
C SER A 252 21.04 -21.02 8.41
N ASP A 253 21.13 -19.79 7.88
CA ASP A 253 21.73 -19.49 6.56
C ASP A 253 23.27 -19.40 6.70
N LEU A 254 23.93 -20.55 6.87
CA LEU A 254 25.34 -20.62 7.26
C LEU A 254 26.28 -20.21 6.11
N ASP A 255 25.92 -20.50 4.86
CA ASP A 255 26.71 -20.13 3.68
C ASP A 255 26.30 -18.79 3.03
N ARG A 256 25.22 -18.16 3.54
CA ARG A 256 24.64 -16.88 3.09
C ARG A 256 24.03 -16.90 1.69
N ASP A 257 23.59 -18.06 1.20
CA ASP A 257 22.89 -18.16 -0.07
C ASP A 257 21.39 -17.79 0.03
N GLY A 258 20.87 -17.62 1.25
CA GLY A 258 19.49 -17.27 1.55
C GLY A 258 18.55 -18.46 1.71
N ARG A 259 19.06 -19.70 1.73
CA ARG A 259 18.34 -20.91 2.13
C ARG A 259 18.83 -21.34 3.50
N LEU A 260 17.94 -21.91 4.31
CA LEU A 260 18.31 -22.41 5.63
C LEU A 260 18.96 -23.79 5.53
N ASP A 261 20.19 -23.85 6.03
CA ASP A 261 20.97 -25.07 6.25
C ASP A 261 20.60 -25.68 7.61
N LEU A 262 20.82 -26.98 7.75
CA LEU A 262 20.60 -27.71 9.00
C LEU A 262 21.93 -28.19 9.59
N TYR A 263 22.25 -27.72 10.79
CA TYR A 263 23.35 -28.27 11.58
C TYR A 263 22.82 -29.20 12.68
N VAL A 264 23.40 -30.39 12.79
CA VAL A 264 23.01 -31.40 13.79
C VAL A 264 24.24 -31.79 14.62
N ALA A 265 24.17 -31.50 15.92
CA ALA A 265 25.12 -32.03 16.89
C ALA A 265 24.74 -33.47 17.21
N ASN A 266 25.65 -34.38 16.90
CA ASN A 266 25.53 -35.80 17.19
C ASN A 266 26.43 -36.13 18.38
N ASP A 267 26.00 -37.09 19.20
CA ASP A 267 26.72 -37.54 20.39
C ASP A 267 28.09 -38.16 20.02
N GLU A 268 28.40 -39.40 20.34
CA GLU A 268 29.71 -39.99 19.98
C GLU A 268 29.92 -40.26 18.46
N ASP A 269 29.17 -39.58 17.59
CA ASP A 269 29.28 -39.61 16.12
C ASP A 269 29.68 -38.22 15.58
N PRO A 270 30.29 -38.14 14.38
CA PRO A 270 30.56 -36.83 13.76
C PRO A 270 29.30 -35.99 13.57
N ASN A 271 29.38 -34.71 13.95
CA ASN A 271 28.33 -33.73 13.67
C ASN A 271 28.07 -33.60 12.16
N ARG A 272 26.83 -33.25 11.80
CA ARG A 272 26.39 -33.11 10.41
C ARG A 272 26.02 -31.68 10.08
N LEU A 273 26.32 -31.29 8.85
CA LEU A 273 25.91 -30.04 8.23
C LEU A 273 25.27 -30.39 6.91
N TYR A 274 23.99 -30.12 6.79
CA TYR A 274 23.21 -30.32 5.59
C TYR A 274 22.98 -28.96 4.94
N GLU A 275 23.76 -28.65 3.90
CA GLU A 275 23.61 -27.43 3.11
C GLU A 275 22.37 -27.55 2.22
N ASN A 276 21.51 -26.54 2.23
CA ASN A 276 20.27 -26.49 1.46
C ASN A 276 20.53 -25.93 0.07
N VAL A 277 20.55 -26.81 -0.92
CA VAL A 277 20.83 -26.44 -2.31
C VAL A 277 19.61 -26.59 -3.20
N ALA A 278 19.54 -25.76 -4.24
CA ALA A 278 18.53 -25.91 -5.28
C ALA A 278 18.63 -27.30 -5.95
N TRP A 279 17.50 -27.90 -6.31
CA TRP A 279 17.50 -29.18 -7.01
C TRP A 279 18.24 -29.08 -8.36
N PRO A 280 19.17 -30.01 -8.71
CA PRO A 280 19.87 -29.97 -9.99
C PRO A 280 18.91 -30.04 -11.18
N GLY A 281 19.02 -29.09 -12.11
CA GLY A 281 18.09 -28.97 -13.25
C GLY A 281 16.79 -28.21 -12.92
N GLY A 282 16.66 -27.68 -11.70
CA GLY A 282 15.53 -26.88 -11.23
C GLY A 282 14.32 -27.72 -10.82
N ALA A 283 13.27 -27.05 -10.32
CA ALA A 283 12.08 -27.70 -9.74
C ALA A 283 11.37 -28.69 -10.68
N ARG A 284 11.49 -28.53 -12.00
CA ARG A 284 10.90 -29.48 -12.98
C ARG A 284 11.65 -30.81 -13.07
N ALA A 285 12.91 -30.84 -12.67
CA ALA A 285 13.74 -32.03 -12.64
C ALA A 285 13.68 -32.76 -11.28
N ASP A 286 12.95 -32.19 -10.31
CA ASP A 286 12.75 -32.78 -8.99
C ASP A 286 11.64 -33.84 -9.02
N PRO A 287 11.96 -35.12 -8.79
CA PRO A 287 10.98 -36.21 -8.80
C PRO A 287 10.00 -36.14 -7.62
N ALA A 288 10.37 -35.48 -6.52
CA ALA A 288 9.55 -35.34 -5.31
C ALA A 288 8.85 -33.97 -5.23
N ALA A 289 9.13 -33.08 -6.18
CA ALA A 289 8.61 -31.72 -6.28
C ALA A 289 8.79 -30.90 -4.99
N LEU A 290 9.95 -31.07 -4.32
CA LEU A 290 10.36 -30.32 -3.15
C LEU A 290 10.92 -28.95 -3.52
N GLY A 291 11.60 -28.84 -4.66
CA GLY A 291 12.28 -27.63 -5.13
C GLY A 291 13.71 -27.45 -4.58
N PHE A 292 14.09 -28.27 -3.60
CA PHE A 292 15.37 -28.21 -2.89
C PHE A 292 15.88 -29.62 -2.55
N ARG A 293 17.15 -29.71 -2.15
CA ARG A 293 17.72 -30.89 -1.48
C ARG A 293 18.81 -30.46 -0.51
N PHE A 294 19.07 -31.30 0.49
CA PHE A 294 20.22 -31.21 1.35
C PHE A 294 21.42 -31.97 0.79
N GLU A 295 22.60 -31.37 0.95
CA GLU A 295 23.89 -32.01 0.74
C GLU A 295 24.68 -32.02 2.04
N GLU A 296 25.12 -33.20 2.49
CA GLU A 296 25.92 -33.32 3.71
C GLU A 296 27.37 -32.88 3.44
N ARG A 297 27.83 -31.86 4.17
CA ARG A 297 29.04 -31.08 3.88
C ARG A 297 29.93 -30.86 5.10
N ALA A 298 29.63 -31.44 6.26
CA ALA A 298 30.32 -31.14 7.51
C ALA A 298 31.84 -31.34 7.41
N GLY A 299 32.28 -32.44 6.79
CA GLY A 299 33.70 -32.73 6.63
C GLY A 299 34.44 -31.70 5.78
N SER A 300 33.88 -31.31 4.63
CA SER A 300 34.47 -30.28 3.76
C SER A 300 34.38 -28.87 4.34
N ALA A 301 33.33 -28.60 5.11
CA ALA A 301 33.08 -27.30 5.74
C ALA A 301 33.93 -27.05 7.00
N GLY A 302 34.59 -28.08 7.54
CA GLY A 302 35.33 -28.00 8.80
C GLY A 302 34.45 -28.11 10.05
N ALA A 303 33.25 -28.69 9.92
CA ALA A 303 32.20 -28.68 10.93
C ALA A 303 31.88 -30.08 11.51
N ALA A 304 32.53 -31.14 11.02
CA ALA A 304 32.36 -32.53 11.44
C ALA A 304 33.16 -32.88 12.72
N ASP A 305 32.86 -32.22 13.83
CA ASP A 305 33.45 -32.55 15.14
C ASP A 305 33.03 -33.98 15.55
N PRO A 306 33.97 -34.91 15.85
CA PRO A 306 33.68 -36.29 16.21
C PRO A 306 33.52 -36.55 17.72
N ASN A 307 33.52 -35.50 18.54
CA ASN A 307 33.30 -35.59 19.98
C ASN A 307 31.81 -35.75 20.31
N ALA A 308 31.47 -35.91 21.60
CA ALA A 308 30.11 -36.11 22.08
C ALA A 308 29.25 -34.83 22.00
N GLY A 309 28.83 -34.45 20.79
CA GLY A 309 28.04 -33.25 20.53
C GLY A 309 26.64 -33.33 21.12
N MET A 310 26.33 -32.44 22.07
CA MET A 310 25.07 -32.45 22.81
C MET A 310 24.16 -31.27 22.48
N GLY A 311 24.50 -30.04 22.91
CA GLY A 311 23.76 -28.83 22.56
C GLY A 311 24.48 -27.98 21.51
N VAL A 312 23.73 -27.24 20.70
CA VAL A 312 24.27 -26.32 19.67
C VAL A 312 23.70 -24.90 19.84
N ALA A 313 24.56 -23.88 19.87
CA ALA A 313 24.15 -22.48 19.90
C ALA A 313 24.69 -21.74 18.67
N ASN A 314 23.87 -20.89 18.05
CA ASN A 314 24.22 -20.12 16.87
C ASN A 314 24.12 -18.61 17.13
N ALA A 315 25.18 -17.84 16.88
CA ALA A 315 25.20 -16.38 16.92
C ALA A 315 26.39 -15.80 16.14
N ASP A 316 26.34 -14.52 15.81
CA ASP A 316 27.52 -13.74 15.38
C ASP A 316 28.29 -13.31 16.64
N ALA A 317 29.18 -14.18 17.12
CA ALA A 317 29.84 -14.03 18.42
C ALA A 317 31.11 -13.18 18.32
N ASP A 318 31.77 -13.13 17.16
CA ASP A 318 32.95 -12.27 16.95
C ASP A 318 32.66 -10.93 16.24
N GLY A 319 31.41 -10.70 15.83
CA GLY A 319 30.90 -9.43 15.32
C GLY A 319 31.25 -9.14 13.85
N ASP A 320 31.64 -10.16 13.09
CA ASP A 320 31.93 -10.03 11.65
C ASP A 320 30.67 -10.20 10.77
N GLY A 321 29.54 -10.51 11.40
CA GLY A 321 28.22 -10.67 10.79
C GLY A 321 27.93 -12.09 10.32
N LEU A 322 28.87 -13.03 10.36
CA LEU A 322 28.71 -14.44 10.01
C LEU A 322 28.13 -15.22 11.20
N ALA A 323 27.54 -16.38 10.91
CA ALA A 323 27.03 -17.27 11.94
C ALA A 323 28.19 -18.11 12.51
N ASP A 324 28.37 -18.07 13.83
CA ASP A 324 29.29 -18.92 14.57
C ASP A 324 28.50 -19.97 15.35
N LEU A 325 29.03 -21.20 15.41
CA LEU A 325 28.42 -22.30 16.15
C LEU A 325 29.25 -22.67 17.37
N PHE A 326 28.60 -22.83 18.51
CA PHE A 326 29.15 -23.47 19.69
C PHE A 326 28.48 -24.83 19.90
N VAL A 327 29.27 -25.89 20.05
CA VAL A 327 28.77 -27.24 20.35
C VAL A 327 29.36 -27.74 21.67
N SER A 328 28.49 -28.04 22.62
CA SER A 328 28.89 -28.59 23.91
C SER A 328 29.28 -30.08 23.78
N ASN A 329 30.34 -30.48 24.47
CA ASN A 329 30.90 -31.83 24.43
C ASN A 329 31.06 -32.45 25.82
N SER A 330 31.37 -33.75 25.88
CA SER A 330 31.48 -34.49 27.14
C SER A 330 32.80 -34.20 27.89
N ARG A 331 32.88 -34.68 29.13
CA ARG A 331 34.08 -34.48 29.96
C ARG A 331 35.28 -35.20 29.36
N GLY A 332 36.40 -34.50 29.31
CA GLY A 332 37.64 -34.95 28.70
C GLY A 332 37.74 -34.64 27.21
N GLN A 333 36.68 -34.10 26.61
CA GLN A 333 36.63 -33.62 25.24
C GLN A 333 36.58 -32.09 25.23
N GLN A 334 37.16 -31.48 24.20
CA GLN A 334 37.09 -30.03 23.98
C GLN A 334 35.72 -29.70 23.37
N HIS A 335 35.08 -28.62 23.80
CA HIS A 335 33.87 -28.11 23.14
C HIS A 335 34.23 -27.54 21.76
N ALA A 336 33.37 -27.75 20.76
CA ALA A 336 33.63 -27.24 19.42
C ALA A 336 33.19 -25.79 19.32
N VAL A 337 34.04 -24.95 18.74
CA VAL A 337 33.68 -23.58 18.34
C VAL A 337 34.02 -23.44 16.87
N LEU A 338 33.00 -23.18 16.06
CA LEU A 338 33.09 -23.10 14.61
C LEU A 338 32.81 -21.66 14.21
N ASN A 339 33.85 -20.90 13.91
CA ASN A 339 33.70 -19.53 13.46
C ASN A 339 33.35 -19.51 11.99
N GLY A 340 32.28 -18.83 11.62
CA GLY A 340 31.91 -18.64 10.22
C GLY A 340 33.05 -17.94 9.48
N VAL A 341 33.38 -18.41 8.27
CA VAL A 341 34.32 -17.72 7.40
C VAL A 341 33.73 -17.54 6.01
N PRO A 342 34.08 -16.49 5.27
CA PRO A 342 33.65 -16.34 3.88
C PRO A 342 34.09 -17.57 3.08
N PRO A 343 33.24 -18.12 2.19
CA PRO A 343 33.56 -19.32 1.44
C PRO A 343 34.86 -19.16 0.65
N GLY A 344 35.89 -19.92 1.04
CA GLY A 344 37.20 -19.90 0.41
C GLY A 344 37.26 -20.77 -0.85
N ARG A 345 38.32 -20.63 -1.66
CA ARG A 345 38.58 -21.48 -2.84
C ARG A 345 38.69 -22.99 -2.54
N ASN A 346 38.90 -23.35 -1.27
CA ASN A 346 39.06 -24.74 -0.80
C ASN A 346 37.78 -25.35 -0.21
N GLY A 347 36.66 -24.61 -0.14
CA GLY A 347 35.36 -25.14 0.27
C GLY A 347 35.08 -25.25 1.78
N SER A 348 35.94 -24.71 2.66
CA SER A 348 35.66 -24.61 4.10
C SER A 348 34.78 -23.40 4.40
N SER A 349 33.71 -23.60 5.17
CA SER A 349 32.78 -22.56 5.63
C SER A 349 32.99 -22.17 7.10
N PHE A 350 33.75 -22.98 7.84
CA PHE A 350 34.12 -22.71 9.23
C PHE A 350 35.64 -22.78 9.46
N ALA A 351 36.09 -22.04 10.47
CA ALA A 351 37.41 -22.14 11.07
C ALA A 351 37.30 -22.52 12.57
N ASP A 352 38.28 -23.25 13.09
CA ASP A 352 38.31 -23.63 14.51
C ASP A 352 38.54 -22.39 15.41
N GLY A 353 37.51 -22.03 16.18
CA GLY A 353 37.50 -20.94 17.15
C GLY A 353 37.89 -21.37 18.57
N SER A 354 38.03 -22.68 18.82
CA SER A 354 38.20 -23.25 20.16
C SER A 354 39.39 -22.68 20.96
N PRO A 355 40.53 -22.27 20.34
CA PRO A 355 41.63 -21.62 21.06
C PRO A 355 41.24 -20.35 21.83
N GLY A 356 40.24 -19.58 21.37
CA GLY A 356 39.78 -18.36 22.03
C GLY A 356 39.08 -18.59 23.38
N PHE A 357 38.64 -19.83 23.63
CA PHE A 357 37.87 -20.22 24.82
C PHE A 357 38.68 -21.07 25.80
N ALA A 358 39.85 -21.56 25.39
CA ALA A 358 40.63 -22.54 26.15
C ALA A 358 40.98 -22.05 27.57
N ALA A 359 41.32 -20.76 27.72
CA ALA A 359 41.59 -20.16 29.03
C ALA A 359 40.34 -19.98 29.89
N ALA A 360 39.17 -19.81 29.27
CA ALA A 360 37.90 -19.49 29.93
C ALA A 360 37.22 -20.75 30.51
N PHE A 361 37.26 -21.88 29.80
CA PHE A 361 36.62 -23.12 30.28
C PHE A 361 37.35 -23.79 31.44
N GLY A 362 38.68 -23.64 31.55
CA GLY A 362 39.47 -24.24 32.63
C GLY A 362 39.40 -25.77 32.65
N SER A 363 38.74 -26.37 33.66
CA SER A 363 38.56 -27.82 33.80
C SER A 363 37.42 -28.35 32.93
N SER A 364 37.61 -29.49 32.25
CA SER A 364 36.56 -30.09 31.43
C SER A 364 35.40 -30.65 32.27
N PHE A 365 34.23 -30.01 32.18
CA PHE A 365 32.95 -30.53 32.66
C PHE A 365 32.20 -31.24 31.52
N THR A 366 31.05 -31.85 31.81
CA THR A 366 30.18 -32.43 30.76
C THR A 366 29.14 -31.37 30.41
N GLY A 367 29.30 -30.71 29.25
CA GLY A 367 28.40 -29.66 28.77
C GLY A 367 27.12 -30.21 28.14
N TRP A 368 26.02 -29.47 28.22
CA TRP A 368 24.72 -29.86 27.63
C TRP A 368 24.07 -28.64 26.98
N GLY A 369 23.08 -28.02 27.62
CA GLY A 369 22.45 -26.81 27.09
C GLY A 369 23.43 -25.64 27.04
N ALA A 370 23.45 -24.94 25.92
CA ALA A 370 24.31 -23.81 25.64
C ALA A 370 23.52 -22.75 24.87
N SER A 371 23.66 -21.49 25.25
CA SER A 371 23.01 -20.36 24.56
C SER A 371 23.92 -19.15 24.53
N TRP A 372 23.82 -18.40 23.43
CA TRP A 372 24.41 -17.07 23.26
C TRP A 372 23.45 -16.01 23.78
N ALA A 373 23.91 -15.14 24.68
CA ALA A 373 23.08 -14.11 25.30
C ALA A 373 23.94 -12.89 25.66
N ASP A 374 23.56 -11.71 25.20
CA ASP A 374 24.20 -10.45 25.60
C ASP A 374 23.69 -10.05 27.00
N LEU A 375 24.34 -10.56 28.05
CA LEU A 375 23.81 -10.53 29.41
C LEU A 375 24.10 -9.21 30.12
N ASP A 376 25.11 -8.46 29.68
CA ASP A 376 25.47 -7.14 30.20
C ASP A 376 25.11 -5.95 29.28
N LEU A 377 24.48 -6.24 28.14
CA LEU A 377 23.91 -5.29 27.17
C LEU A 377 24.97 -4.45 26.45
N ASP A 378 26.17 -4.94 26.24
CA ASP A 378 27.27 -4.19 25.62
C ASP A 378 27.36 -4.32 24.09
N GLY A 379 26.66 -5.31 23.53
CA GLY A 379 26.50 -5.57 22.11
C GLY A 379 27.09 -6.90 21.64
N ASP A 380 27.89 -7.59 22.47
CA ASP A 380 28.41 -8.92 22.16
C ASP A 380 27.71 -10.03 22.96
N PRO A 381 27.34 -11.15 22.32
CA PRO A 381 26.78 -12.28 23.03
C PRO A 381 27.82 -12.97 23.94
N ASP A 382 27.45 -13.19 25.20
CA ASP A 382 28.12 -14.08 26.15
C ASP A 382 27.66 -15.53 25.99
N LEU A 383 28.46 -16.48 26.47
CA LEU A 383 28.11 -17.90 26.46
C LEU A 383 27.69 -18.40 27.83
N VAL A 384 26.49 -18.98 27.93
CA VAL A 384 26.03 -19.68 29.14
C VAL A 384 25.96 -21.18 28.87
N LEU A 385 26.51 -21.99 29.78
CA LEU A 385 26.57 -23.46 29.65
C LEU A 385 26.03 -24.17 30.90
N ALA A 386 25.05 -25.05 30.69
CA ALA A 386 24.57 -25.98 31.70
C ALA A 386 25.42 -27.26 31.69
N ASN A 387 26.00 -27.61 32.84
CA ASN A 387 26.82 -28.81 32.99
C ASN A 387 26.18 -29.87 33.88
N GLY A 388 26.48 -31.15 33.61
CA GLY A 388 26.03 -32.27 34.45
C GLY A 388 26.70 -33.58 34.07
N SER A 389 27.50 -34.15 34.99
CA SER A 389 28.35 -35.29 34.68
C SER A 389 27.60 -36.58 34.37
N ILE A 390 28.19 -37.39 33.49
CA ILE A 390 27.80 -38.77 33.21
C ILE A 390 29.00 -39.73 33.42
N PRO A 391 28.78 -41.02 33.73
CA PRO A 391 27.49 -41.63 34.06
C PRO A 391 26.93 -41.17 35.43
N LEU A 392 25.60 -41.20 35.57
CA LEU A 392 24.94 -40.81 36.81
C LEU A 392 25.00 -41.96 37.82
N THR A 393 25.57 -41.68 38.99
CA THR A 393 25.64 -42.60 40.13
C THR A 393 25.00 -41.99 41.39
N ASN A 394 25.07 -40.67 41.52
CA ASN A 394 24.49 -39.91 42.61
C ASN A 394 24.22 -38.46 42.17
N LEU A 395 22.96 -38.01 42.21
CA LEU A 395 22.57 -36.67 41.75
C LEU A 395 23.39 -35.53 42.37
N ARG A 396 23.79 -35.63 43.64
CA ARG A 396 24.54 -34.58 44.34
C ARG A 396 26.00 -34.55 43.94
N ARG A 397 26.64 -35.72 43.78
CA ARG A 397 28.05 -35.82 43.33
C ARG A 397 28.20 -35.52 41.85
N ASN A 398 27.17 -35.83 41.07
CA ASN A 398 27.17 -35.60 39.63
C ASN A 398 26.82 -34.16 39.23
N ALA A 399 26.39 -33.33 40.18
CA ALA A 399 26.06 -31.93 39.96
C ALA A 399 27.32 -31.08 39.66
N GLN A 400 27.31 -30.40 38.53
CA GLN A 400 28.40 -29.57 38.01
C GLN A 400 27.99 -28.08 38.02
N PRO A 401 28.97 -27.15 37.98
CA PRO A 401 28.68 -25.73 37.98
C PRO A 401 28.07 -25.29 36.64
N ILE A 402 27.20 -24.29 36.69
CA ILE A 402 26.83 -23.50 35.51
C ILE A 402 28.04 -22.65 35.14
N GLN A 403 28.39 -22.60 33.86
CA GLN A 403 29.49 -21.76 33.37
C GLN A 403 28.92 -20.57 32.61
N LEU A 404 29.57 -19.42 32.81
CA LEU A 404 29.26 -18.17 32.17
C LEU A 404 30.58 -17.61 31.65
N LEU A 405 30.68 -17.42 30.33
CA LEU A 405 31.84 -16.87 29.69
C LEU A 405 31.49 -15.51 29.09
N GLU A 406 32.12 -14.48 29.61
CA GLU A 406 31.99 -13.10 29.16
C GLU A 406 32.77 -12.91 27.86
N ASN A 407 32.12 -12.32 26.86
CA ASN A 407 32.74 -11.92 25.61
C ASN A 407 33.35 -10.53 25.77
N HIS A 408 34.47 -10.28 25.09
CA HIS A 408 35.14 -8.97 25.12
C HIS A 408 35.35 -8.42 23.71
N ALA A 409 34.49 -8.81 22.76
CA ALA A 409 34.54 -8.35 21.39
C ALA A 409 34.27 -6.84 21.30
N ALA A 410 33.30 -6.29 22.06
CA ALA A 410 33.08 -4.83 22.11
C ALA A 410 34.25 -4.04 22.69
N GLU A 411 35.12 -4.67 23.49
CA GLU A 411 36.36 -4.05 23.99
C GLU A 411 37.50 -3.98 22.95
N GLY A 412 37.23 -4.40 21.71
CA GLY A 412 38.24 -4.49 20.65
C GLY A 412 39.16 -5.70 20.80
N LYS A 413 38.73 -6.72 21.56
CA LYS A 413 39.46 -7.98 21.76
C LYS A 413 38.62 -9.14 21.20
N PRO A 414 38.42 -9.21 19.88
CA PRO A 414 37.61 -10.26 19.29
C PRO A 414 38.15 -11.63 19.67
N ARG A 415 37.24 -12.57 19.96
CA ARG A 415 37.54 -13.97 20.28
C ARG A 415 38.28 -14.16 21.61
N GLN A 416 38.18 -13.19 22.52
CA GLN A 416 38.67 -13.34 23.87
C GLN A 416 37.49 -13.54 24.82
N PHE A 417 37.41 -14.73 25.42
CA PHE A 417 36.42 -15.04 26.44
C PHE A 417 37.08 -15.15 27.81
N THR A 418 36.39 -14.73 28.86
CA THR A 418 36.82 -14.95 30.24
C THR A 418 35.71 -15.57 31.08
N SER A 419 36.07 -16.36 32.10
CA SER A 419 35.07 -16.93 33.00
C SER A 419 34.57 -15.85 33.96
N ALA A 420 33.27 -15.58 33.94
CA ALA A 420 32.62 -14.72 34.92
C ALA A 420 32.40 -15.45 36.25
N ALA A 421 32.16 -14.68 37.32
CA ALA A 421 31.96 -15.23 38.65
C ALA A 421 30.56 -15.87 38.79
N THR A 422 30.54 -17.18 39.06
CA THR A 422 29.30 -17.94 39.33
C THR A 422 29.12 -18.26 40.81
N SER A 423 29.82 -17.53 41.69
CA SER A 423 29.73 -17.72 43.14
C SER A 423 28.31 -17.43 43.64
N GLY A 424 27.64 -18.46 44.15
CA GLY A 424 26.26 -18.38 44.66
C GLY A 424 25.23 -19.04 43.74
N LEU A 425 25.60 -19.42 42.52
CA LEU A 425 24.74 -20.23 41.66
C LEU A 425 24.72 -21.70 42.11
N PRO A 426 23.58 -22.40 41.95
CA PRO A 426 23.47 -23.80 42.30
C PRO A 426 24.32 -24.67 41.37
N ARG A 427 24.87 -25.77 41.92
CA ARG A 427 25.38 -26.87 41.10
C ARG A 427 24.22 -27.77 40.72
N VAL A 428 24.13 -28.14 39.46
CA VAL A 428 23.00 -28.90 38.90
C VAL A 428 23.49 -30.10 38.11
N VAL A 429 22.63 -31.11 37.93
CA VAL A 429 22.79 -32.08 36.84
C VAL A 429 22.09 -31.47 35.63
N GLY A 430 22.70 -30.42 35.07
CA GLY A 430 22.09 -29.57 34.04
C GLY A 430 21.92 -30.32 32.73
N ARG A 431 20.83 -30.03 32.02
CA ARG A 431 20.51 -30.52 30.68
C ARG A 431 20.04 -29.37 29.82
N GLY A 432 18.73 -29.25 29.58
CA GLY A 432 18.16 -28.15 28.81
C GLY A 432 18.48 -26.79 29.40
N LEU A 433 18.77 -25.84 28.53
CA LEU A 433 19.02 -24.43 28.83
C LEU A 433 18.38 -23.60 27.73
N ALA A 434 17.65 -22.54 28.08
CA ALA A 434 17.22 -21.51 27.14
C ALA A 434 17.14 -20.15 27.82
N VAL A 435 17.19 -19.10 27.02
CA VAL A 435 17.33 -17.69 27.41
C VAL A 435 16.17 -16.86 26.88
N ALA A 436 15.68 -15.94 27.71
CA ALA A 436 14.65 -14.97 27.34
C ALA A 436 14.63 -13.75 28.26
N ASP A 437 14.10 -12.62 27.77
CA ASP A 437 13.69 -11.48 28.61
C ASP A 437 12.28 -11.78 29.17
N TYR A 438 12.22 -12.60 30.22
CA TYR A 438 10.93 -13.09 30.72
C TYR A 438 10.15 -12.02 31.47
N ASP A 439 10.82 -11.02 32.08
CA ASP A 439 10.16 -9.96 32.82
C ASP A 439 10.04 -8.62 32.06
N ASN A 440 10.36 -8.64 30.76
CA ASN A 440 10.25 -7.53 29.82
C ASN A 440 10.99 -6.27 30.30
N ASP A 441 12.14 -6.47 30.93
CA ASP A 441 12.96 -5.39 31.46
C ASP A 441 14.21 -5.07 30.62
N GLY A 442 14.37 -5.81 29.53
CA GLY A 442 15.42 -5.66 28.54
C GLY A 442 16.67 -6.47 28.82
N ARG A 443 16.72 -7.23 29.92
CA ARG A 443 17.83 -8.12 30.24
C ARG A 443 17.45 -9.56 29.94
N LEU A 444 18.39 -10.31 29.39
CA LEU A 444 18.20 -11.72 29.10
C LEU A 444 18.45 -12.56 30.36
N ASP A 445 17.57 -13.53 30.60
CA ASP A 445 17.57 -14.41 31.76
C ASP A 445 17.62 -15.88 31.34
N VAL A 446 18.12 -16.75 32.22
CA VAL A 446 18.47 -18.14 31.87
C VAL A 446 17.60 -19.14 32.63
N ALA A 447 16.87 -20.00 31.91
CA ALA A 447 16.18 -21.15 32.49
C ALA A 447 16.97 -22.45 32.25
N ILE A 448 17.04 -23.33 33.25
CA ILE A 448 17.77 -24.61 33.18
C ILE A 448 16.94 -25.75 33.77
N ASN A 449 16.76 -26.82 32.99
CA ASN A 449 16.14 -28.07 33.43
C ASN A 449 17.24 -29.03 33.94
N SER A 450 16.98 -29.72 35.06
CA SER A 450 17.97 -30.57 35.72
C SER A 450 17.44 -31.97 36.06
N VAL A 451 18.22 -32.99 35.74
CA VAL A 451 17.85 -34.40 35.97
C VAL A 451 17.60 -34.69 37.45
N GLY A 452 16.36 -35.07 37.79
CA GLY A 452 15.91 -35.38 39.15
C GLY A 452 15.89 -34.19 40.13
N GLY A 453 16.32 -33.02 39.66
CA GLY A 453 16.42 -31.75 40.37
C GLY A 453 15.23 -30.83 40.11
N ARG A 454 15.29 -29.63 40.71
CA ARG A 454 14.34 -28.55 40.42
C ARG A 454 14.69 -27.85 39.10
N LEU A 455 13.70 -27.23 38.47
CA LEU A 455 13.94 -26.20 37.46
C LEU A 455 14.71 -25.03 38.10
N ILE A 456 15.57 -24.37 37.35
CA ILE A 456 16.30 -23.18 37.80
C ILE A 456 15.98 -22.02 36.86
N LEU A 457 15.68 -20.85 37.41
CA LEU A 457 15.60 -19.58 36.68
C LEU A 457 16.62 -18.61 37.28
N LEU A 458 17.52 -18.12 36.42
CA LEU A 458 18.58 -17.18 36.77
C LEU A 458 18.33 -15.83 36.10
N ARG A 459 18.20 -14.79 36.91
CA ARG A 459 18.03 -13.42 36.42
C ARG A 459 19.38 -12.75 36.17
N SER A 460 19.54 -12.02 35.08
CA SER A 460 20.70 -11.15 34.86
C SER A 460 20.72 -9.98 35.84
N THR A 461 21.90 -9.80 36.45
CA THR A 461 22.18 -8.74 37.44
C THR A 461 22.89 -7.54 36.81
N ALA A 462 23.07 -7.54 35.49
CA ALA A 462 23.71 -6.45 34.78
C ALA A 462 23.02 -5.10 35.04
N VAL A 463 23.82 -4.03 35.06
CA VAL A 463 23.36 -2.68 35.37
C VAL A 463 23.97 -1.70 34.38
N GLY A 464 23.11 -1.01 33.63
CA GLY A 464 23.53 -0.12 32.54
C GLY A 464 23.45 -0.82 31.18
N GLY A 465 23.44 -0.05 30.10
CA GLY A 465 23.23 -0.55 28.73
C GLY A 465 21.81 -0.30 28.23
N ASN A 466 21.68 -0.09 26.92
CA ASN A 466 20.42 0.06 26.23
C ASN A 466 20.16 -1.19 25.41
N TRP A 467 18.89 -1.45 25.08
CA TRP A 467 18.49 -2.66 24.36
C TRP A 467 17.46 -2.36 23.29
N LEU A 468 17.24 -3.29 22.37
CA LEU A 468 16.12 -3.29 21.45
C LEU A 468 15.65 -4.72 21.25
N GLU A 469 14.36 -4.95 21.45
CA GLU A 469 13.73 -6.23 21.14
C GLU A 469 12.89 -6.12 19.88
N VAL A 470 13.07 -7.06 18.96
CA VAL A 470 12.46 -7.06 17.64
C VAL A 470 11.65 -8.34 17.47
N SER A 471 10.32 -8.21 17.50
CA SER A 471 9.40 -9.28 17.10
C SER A 471 9.04 -9.11 15.62
N LEU A 472 8.78 -10.22 14.93
CA LEU A 472 8.29 -10.18 13.55
C LEU A 472 6.77 -10.45 13.51
N ALA A 473 6.05 -9.76 12.62
CA ALA A 473 4.64 -10.03 12.40
C ALA A 473 4.49 -11.31 11.57
N GLY A 474 4.03 -12.38 12.23
CA GLY A 474 4.07 -13.74 11.72
C GLY A 474 5.37 -14.45 12.09
N PHE A 475 5.44 -15.75 11.83
CA PHE A 475 6.59 -16.57 12.18
C PHE A 475 7.53 -16.75 10.99
N HIS A 476 8.75 -16.22 11.12
CA HIS A 476 9.76 -16.17 10.05
C HIS A 476 11.10 -16.72 10.55
N PRO A 477 11.21 -18.04 10.81
CA PRO A 477 12.48 -18.65 11.20
C PRO A 477 13.53 -18.38 10.11
N GLY A 478 14.74 -18.03 10.50
CA GLY A 478 15.80 -17.62 9.58
C GLY A 478 15.78 -16.15 9.16
N ALA A 479 14.80 -15.36 9.62
CA ALA A 479 14.82 -13.93 9.35
C ALA A 479 16.03 -13.28 10.04
N ARG A 480 16.79 -12.50 9.29
CA ARG A 480 18.00 -11.82 9.78
C ARG A 480 17.70 -10.38 10.13
N VAL A 481 17.99 -10.01 11.38
CA VAL A 481 17.83 -8.66 11.92
C VAL A 481 19.22 -8.04 12.04
N THR A 482 19.41 -6.86 11.45
CA THR A 482 20.65 -6.09 11.54
C THR A 482 20.37 -4.70 12.09
N ALA A 483 20.96 -4.37 13.23
CA ALA A 483 20.97 -3.01 13.76
C ALA A 483 22.27 -2.30 13.39
N VAL A 484 22.16 -1.18 12.68
CA VAL A 484 23.28 -0.30 12.36
C VAL A 484 23.35 0.80 13.42
N LEU A 485 24.45 0.82 14.17
CA LEU A 485 24.67 1.77 15.25
C LEU A 485 25.24 3.11 14.72
N PRO A 486 25.17 4.21 15.48
CA PRO A 486 25.72 5.51 15.05
C PRO A 486 27.24 5.53 14.82
N ASP A 487 27.97 4.61 15.45
CA ASP A 487 29.41 4.43 15.28
C ASP A 487 29.78 3.56 14.07
N GLY A 488 28.79 3.06 13.33
CA GLY A 488 28.96 2.21 12.14
C GLY A 488 29.01 0.71 12.43
N ARG A 489 29.02 0.28 13.70
CA ARG A 489 28.92 -1.16 14.05
C ARG A 489 27.59 -1.74 13.58
N ARG A 490 27.61 -3.03 13.24
CA ARG A 490 26.44 -3.78 12.77
C ARG A 490 26.23 -4.97 13.68
N LEU A 491 25.14 -4.96 14.44
CA LEU A 491 24.76 -6.09 15.27
C LEU A 491 23.82 -6.98 14.48
N VAL A 492 24.16 -8.25 14.33
CA VAL A 492 23.41 -9.22 13.53
C VAL A 492 22.86 -10.31 14.43
N ARG A 493 21.56 -10.60 14.28
CA ARG A 493 20.89 -11.72 14.93
C ARG A 493 19.95 -12.39 13.94
N GLU A 494 19.64 -13.65 14.18
CA GLU A 494 18.74 -14.46 13.36
C GLU A 494 17.59 -14.98 14.25
N VAL A 495 16.38 -15.03 13.69
CA VAL A 495 15.24 -15.67 14.37
C VAL A 495 15.45 -17.19 14.30
N GLN A 496 15.62 -17.82 15.46
CA GLN A 496 15.82 -19.26 15.58
C GLN A 496 14.58 -19.92 16.21
N ALA A 497 14.33 -21.17 15.83
CA ALA A 497 13.29 -22.00 16.45
C ALA A 497 13.84 -23.41 16.65
N GLY A 498 14.24 -23.69 17.88
CA GLY A 498 15.15 -24.79 18.22
C GLY A 498 16.60 -24.31 18.30
N SER A 499 17.27 -24.69 19.39
CA SER A 499 18.67 -24.40 19.69
C SER A 499 19.08 -25.21 20.93
N SER A 500 20.31 -24.97 21.42
CA SER A 500 20.82 -25.49 22.68
C SER A 500 20.69 -27.02 22.74
N TYR A 501 20.60 -27.58 23.94
CA TYR A 501 20.23 -28.98 24.15
C TYR A 501 18.72 -29.08 24.29
N LEU A 502 18.05 -29.58 23.25
CA LEU A 502 16.63 -30.00 23.29
C LEU A 502 15.64 -28.88 23.64
N SER A 503 16.01 -27.61 23.42
CA SER A 503 15.31 -26.45 23.95
C SER A 503 14.98 -25.41 22.85
N SER A 504 14.21 -24.39 23.20
CA SER A 504 13.88 -23.27 22.32
C SER A 504 13.98 -21.95 23.08
N GLU A 505 14.73 -21.00 22.52
CA GLU A 505 14.93 -19.64 23.07
C GLU A 505 13.68 -18.76 22.95
N ASP A 506 13.81 -17.52 23.44
CA ASP A 506 12.93 -16.41 23.09
C ASP A 506 12.74 -16.29 21.56
N PRO A 507 11.48 -16.31 21.06
CA PRO A 507 11.22 -16.14 19.62
C PRO A 507 11.45 -14.70 19.12
N ARG A 508 11.69 -13.74 20.02
CA ARG A 508 11.97 -12.34 19.73
C ARG A 508 13.48 -12.15 19.64
N VAL A 509 13.91 -11.30 18.71
CA VAL A 509 15.34 -10.97 18.58
C VAL A 509 15.72 -9.89 19.56
N HIS A 510 16.65 -10.20 20.45
CA HIS A 510 17.22 -9.25 21.40
C HIS A 510 18.58 -8.70 20.90
N LEU A 511 18.77 -7.39 21.08
CA LEU A 511 19.99 -6.66 20.76
C LEU A 511 20.39 -5.80 21.97
N GLY A 512 21.50 -6.11 22.63
CA GLY A 512 22.19 -5.16 23.50
C GLY A 512 22.90 -4.10 22.67
N LEU A 513 22.83 -2.85 23.11
CA LEU A 513 23.25 -1.67 22.33
C LEU A 513 24.30 -0.83 23.07
N GLY A 514 24.76 -1.28 24.23
CA GLY A 514 25.64 -0.54 25.11
C GLY A 514 25.06 0.84 25.43
N GLN A 515 25.87 1.89 25.30
CA GLN A 515 25.45 3.26 25.61
C GLN A 515 24.75 3.98 24.45
N VAL A 516 24.44 3.28 23.35
CA VAL A 516 23.77 3.87 22.19
C VAL A 516 22.31 4.17 22.52
N THR A 517 21.89 5.41 22.26
CA THR A 517 20.52 5.88 22.55
C THR A 517 19.56 5.77 21.36
N LYS A 518 20.06 5.36 20.19
CA LYS A 518 19.28 5.24 18.95
C LYS A 518 19.97 4.33 17.93
N VAL A 519 19.22 3.42 17.32
CA VAL A 519 19.67 2.64 16.16
C VAL A 519 19.48 3.49 14.90
N THR A 520 20.54 3.68 14.11
CA THR A 520 20.51 4.50 12.89
C THR A 520 19.60 3.89 11.84
N GLU A 521 19.75 2.58 11.61
CA GLU A 521 18.94 1.81 10.67
C GLU A 521 18.76 0.39 11.23
N LEU A 522 17.52 -0.09 11.25
CA LEU A 522 17.18 -1.49 11.51
C LEU A 522 16.77 -2.14 10.19
N ILE A 523 17.46 -3.20 9.81
CA ILE A 523 17.22 -3.95 8.57
C ILE A 523 16.74 -5.35 8.94
N VAL A 524 15.56 -5.74 8.49
CA VAL A 524 15.04 -7.10 8.63
C VAL A 524 14.97 -7.74 7.25
N ARG A 525 15.78 -8.76 7.00
CA ARG A 525 15.73 -9.58 5.79
C ARG A 525 14.94 -10.85 6.10
N PHE A 526 13.81 -11.02 5.43
CA PHE A 526 12.94 -12.18 5.58
C PHE A 526 13.45 -13.37 4.74
N PRO A 527 13.10 -14.62 5.08
CA PRO A 527 13.44 -15.81 4.28
C PRO A 527 12.96 -15.72 2.83
N SER A 528 11.89 -14.95 2.57
CA SER A 528 11.40 -14.62 1.21
C SER A 528 12.40 -13.84 0.33
N GLY A 529 13.51 -13.37 0.92
CA GLY A 529 14.49 -12.48 0.31
C GLY A 529 14.11 -10.99 0.36
N ARG A 530 12.92 -10.64 0.86
CA ARG A 530 12.51 -9.23 1.02
C ARG A 530 13.15 -8.59 2.24
N GLU A 531 13.27 -7.26 2.19
CA GLU A 531 13.79 -6.46 3.30
C GLU A 531 12.77 -5.44 3.79
N THR A 532 12.75 -5.21 5.10
CA THR A 532 12.11 -4.04 5.72
C THR A 532 13.18 -3.23 6.43
N ARG A 533 13.18 -1.91 6.21
CA ARG A 533 14.18 -0.99 6.75
C ARG A 533 13.49 0.11 7.56
N LEU A 534 13.90 0.28 8.81
CA LEU A 534 13.39 1.33 9.70
C LEU A 534 14.53 2.27 10.08
N ALA A 535 14.37 3.55 9.79
CA ALA A 535 15.36 4.56 10.14
C ALA A 535 15.10 5.11 11.54
N GLY A 536 16.18 5.29 12.30
CA GLY A 536 16.17 6.03 13.54
C GLY A 536 15.30 5.44 14.65
N VAL A 537 15.43 4.15 14.89
CA VAL A 537 14.66 3.41 15.88
C VAL A 537 15.14 3.77 17.29
N ALA A 538 14.20 4.13 18.17
CA ALA A 538 14.49 4.41 19.58
C ALA A 538 14.79 3.11 20.35
N VAL A 539 15.69 3.19 21.32
CA VAL A 539 16.12 2.06 22.18
C VAL A 539 15.22 1.89 23.41
N ASN A 540 15.49 0.86 24.21
CA ASN A 540 14.81 0.45 25.45
C ASN A 540 13.33 0.16 25.26
N ARG A 541 13.02 -0.63 24.23
CA ARG A 541 11.65 -0.99 23.86
C ARG A 541 11.62 -2.24 23.01
N ALA A 542 10.47 -2.90 23.03
CA ALA A 542 10.08 -3.86 22.00
C ALA A 542 9.43 -3.15 20.81
N ILE A 543 9.66 -3.67 19.61
CA ILE A 543 8.99 -3.28 18.37
C ILE A 543 8.57 -4.51 17.56
N THR A 544 7.53 -4.36 16.74
CA THR A 544 7.12 -5.39 15.78
C THR A 544 7.39 -4.93 14.35
N VAL A 545 8.10 -5.73 13.58
CA VAL A 545 8.41 -5.46 12.16
C VAL A 545 7.61 -6.41 11.27
N ARG A 546 7.06 -5.92 10.16
CA ARG A 546 6.22 -6.69 9.24
C ARG A 546 6.84 -6.69 7.84
N GLU A 547 6.77 -7.83 7.15
CA GLU A 547 7.06 -7.88 5.72
C GLU A 547 5.97 -7.13 4.92
N GLU A 548 6.38 -6.19 4.07
CA GLU A 548 5.46 -5.41 3.23
C GLU A 548 5.61 -5.79 1.74
N PRO A 549 5.01 -6.91 1.27
CA PRO A 549 5.15 -7.40 -0.11
C PRO A 549 4.64 -6.42 -1.18
N TRP A 550 3.81 -5.47 -0.79
CA TRP A 550 3.29 -4.39 -1.64
C TRP A 550 4.26 -3.21 -1.78
N ARG A 551 5.35 -3.16 -1.01
CA ARG A 551 6.40 -2.16 -1.15
C ARG A 551 7.61 -2.69 -1.91
N ARG A 552 8.29 -1.79 -2.61
CA ARG A 552 9.56 -2.04 -3.26
C ARG A 552 10.70 -1.74 -2.29
N THR A 553 11.66 -2.65 -2.17
CA THR A 553 12.88 -2.48 -1.38
C THR A 553 13.82 -1.48 -2.04
N GLY A 554 14.58 -0.71 -1.25
CA GLY A 554 15.58 0.24 -1.74
C GLY A 554 15.02 1.40 -2.57
N CYS A 555 13.75 1.77 -2.34
CA CYS A 555 13.04 2.80 -3.08
C CYS A 555 12.63 3.94 -2.14
N GLU A 556 12.95 5.18 -2.51
CA GLU A 556 12.43 6.37 -1.85
C GLU A 556 11.21 6.90 -2.61
N PRO A 557 10.05 7.04 -1.96
CA PRO A 557 8.84 7.46 -2.65
C PRO A 557 9.00 8.90 -3.13
N ALA A 558 8.82 9.11 -4.43
CA ALA A 558 8.81 10.43 -5.03
C ALA A 558 7.48 11.13 -4.72
N LEU A 559 7.34 11.59 -3.48
CA LEU A 559 6.26 12.46 -3.05
C LEU A 559 6.75 13.91 -3.22
N PRO A 560 6.38 14.62 -4.31
CA PRO A 560 6.46 16.08 -4.31
C PRO A 560 5.66 16.65 -3.12
N ALA A 561 5.68 17.96 -2.89
CA ALA A 561 4.87 18.62 -1.84
C ALA A 561 3.32 18.47 -2.02
N ARG A 562 2.87 17.48 -2.79
CA ARG A 562 1.50 17.10 -3.14
C ARG A 562 1.14 15.79 -2.44
N SER A 563 -0.13 15.62 -2.07
CA SER A 563 -0.61 14.34 -1.52
C SER A 563 -0.72 13.25 -2.59
N VAL A 564 -0.82 11.99 -2.18
CA VAL A 564 -1.06 10.88 -3.12
C VAL A 564 -2.39 11.03 -3.89
N ALA A 565 -3.42 11.64 -3.28
CA ALA A 565 -4.69 11.89 -3.95
C ALA A 565 -4.53 12.88 -5.11
N ARG A 566 -3.71 13.93 -4.90
CA ARG A 566 -3.34 14.91 -5.92
C ARG A 566 -2.54 14.27 -7.08
N ILE A 567 -1.69 13.29 -6.78
CA ILE A 567 -0.92 12.55 -7.79
C ILE A 567 -1.85 11.70 -8.67
N TRP A 568 -2.79 10.96 -8.07
CA TRP A 568 -3.74 10.14 -8.83
C TRP A 568 -4.78 10.96 -9.59
N ASP A 569 -5.13 12.15 -9.10
CA ASP A 569 -5.93 13.13 -9.85
C ASP A 569 -5.21 13.59 -11.13
N GLU A 570 -3.94 13.98 -11.06
CA GLU A 570 -3.16 14.28 -12.29
C GLU A 570 -3.08 13.07 -13.24
N ALA A 571 -2.91 11.86 -12.68
CA ALA A 571 -2.81 10.65 -13.48
C ALA A 571 -4.12 10.37 -14.27
N VAL A 572 -5.29 10.60 -13.67
CA VAL A 572 -6.56 10.46 -14.41
C VAL A 572 -6.78 11.60 -15.39
N LEU A 573 -6.39 12.84 -15.07
CA LEU A 573 -6.48 13.96 -16.02
C LEU A 573 -5.60 13.72 -17.24
N ASP A 574 -4.36 13.24 -17.06
CA ASP A 574 -3.48 12.83 -18.16
C ASP A 574 -4.08 11.67 -18.98
N ALA A 575 -4.71 10.69 -18.34
CA ALA A 575 -5.41 9.61 -19.04
C ALA A 575 -6.59 10.14 -19.88
N ILE A 576 -7.37 11.10 -19.37
CA ILE A 576 -8.47 11.74 -20.12
C ILE A 576 -7.95 12.45 -21.37
N ARG A 577 -6.85 13.20 -21.27
CA ARG A 577 -6.25 13.92 -22.41
C ARG A 577 -5.88 12.98 -23.56
N ARG A 578 -5.55 11.72 -23.24
CA ARG A 578 -5.12 10.66 -24.18
C ARG A 578 -6.28 9.85 -24.74
N ASP A 579 -7.51 10.08 -24.28
CA ASP A 579 -8.69 9.30 -24.68
C ASP A 579 -9.68 10.14 -25.51
N VAL A 580 -10.65 9.49 -26.14
CA VAL A 580 -11.69 10.20 -26.90
C VAL A 580 -12.53 11.05 -25.94
N PRO A 581 -12.74 12.36 -26.20
CA PRO A 581 -13.56 13.24 -25.36
C PRO A 581 -15.00 12.72 -25.19
N ALA A 582 -15.32 12.27 -23.98
CA ALA A 582 -16.64 11.79 -23.58
C ALA A 582 -16.99 12.37 -22.20
N PRO A 583 -17.57 13.59 -22.13
CA PRO A 583 -17.74 14.31 -20.86
C PRO A 583 -18.52 13.53 -19.79
N THR A 584 -19.48 12.70 -20.21
CA THR A 584 -20.27 11.81 -19.33
C THR A 584 -19.39 10.74 -18.69
N THR A 585 -18.65 9.99 -19.52
CA THR A 585 -17.76 8.91 -19.07
C THR A 585 -16.62 9.46 -18.22
N HIS A 586 -16.05 10.59 -18.61
CA HIS A 586 -14.95 11.23 -17.89
C HIS A 586 -15.37 11.78 -16.52
N ALA A 587 -16.55 12.41 -16.42
CA ALA A 587 -17.13 12.81 -15.12
C ALA A 587 -17.32 11.60 -14.18
N ARG A 588 -17.81 10.48 -14.71
CA ARG A 588 -17.98 9.24 -13.95
C ARG A 588 -16.64 8.63 -13.51
N ASN A 589 -15.63 8.62 -14.38
CA ASN A 589 -14.30 8.10 -14.06
C ASN A 589 -13.63 8.93 -12.96
N LEU A 590 -13.71 10.26 -13.05
CA LEU A 590 -13.24 11.18 -12.01
C LEU A 590 -13.94 10.91 -10.67
N PHE A 591 -15.27 10.74 -10.68
CA PHE A 591 -16.03 10.44 -9.46
C PHE A 591 -15.66 9.09 -8.85
N HIS A 592 -15.64 8.02 -9.64
CA HIS A 592 -15.33 6.69 -9.14
C HIS A 592 -13.92 6.59 -8.56
N LEU A 593 -12.94 7.26 -9.18
CA LEU A 593 -11.61 7.41 -8.58
C LEU A 593 -11.71 8.15 -7.24
N SER A 594 -12.34 9.32 -7.22
CA SER A 594 -12.44 10.17 -6.03
C SER A 594 -13.14 9.49 -4.85
N ALA A 595 -14.22 8.75 -5.13
CA ALA A 595 -14.93 7.95 -4.15
C ALA A 595 -14.10 6.77 -3.63
N ALA A 596 -13.32 6.11 -4.48
CA ALA A 596 -12.39 5.07 -4.03
C ALA A 596 -11.28 5.64 -3.13
N MET A 597 -10.74 6.82 -3.45
CA MET A 597 -9.77 7.50 -2.60
C MET A 597 -10.38 7.92 -1.26
N TRP A 598 -11.62 8.41 -1.26
CA TRP A 598 -12.38 8.71 -0.06
C TRP A 598 -12.59 7.47 0.81
N ASP A 599 -13.02 6.35 0.22
CA ASP A 599 -13.24 5.09 0.93
C ASP A 599 -11.97 4.57 1.60
N ALA A 600 -10.84 4.63 0.89
CA ALA A 600 -9.54 4.24 1.43
C ALA A 600 -9.13 5.15 2.61
N TRP A 601 -9.41 6.45 2.52
CA TRP A 601 -9.16 7.39 3.61
C TRP A 601 -10.07 7.14 4.82
N ALA A 602 -11.37 6.95 4.56
CA ALA A 602 -12.43 6.75 5.56
C ALA A 602 -12.34 5.39 6.27
N ALA A 603 -11.72 4.39 5.65
CA ALA A 603 -11.49 3.09 6.29
C ALA A 603 -10.60 3.18 7.54
N TYR A 604 -9.71 4.18 7.61
CA TYR A 604 -8.88 4.45 8.80
C TYR A 604 -9.40 5.60 9.67
N ASP A 605 -10.63 6.09 9.40
CA ASP A 605 -11.31 7.07 10.24
C ASP A 605 -12.52 6.39 10.89
N LEU A 606 -12.57 6.35 12.23
CA LEU A 606 -13.66 5.67 12.95
C LEU A 606 -15.01 6.40 12.83
N SER A 607 -15.01 7.66 12.39
CA SER A 607 -16.22 8.48 12.31
C SER A 607 -16.77 8.59 10.88
N ALA A 608 -15.91 8.75 9.87
CA ALA A 608 -16.35 9.01 8.50
C ALA A 608 -17.05 7.81 7.84
N ASP A 609 -18.03 8.04 6.97
CA ASP A 609 -18.68 6.98 6.19
C ASP A 609 -17.95 6.76 4.85
N GLY A 610 -17.74 5.50 4.46
CA GLY A 610 -17.34 5.17 3.08
C GLY A 610 -18.54 5.09 2.13
N TYR A 611 -18.33 5.37 0.85
CA TYR A 611 -19.32 5.38 -0.23
C TYR A 611 -19.61 4.00 -0.82
N PHE A 612 -18.59 3.23 -1.21
CA PHE A 612 -18.74 1.86 -1.73
C PHE A 612 -18.49 0.80 -0.66
N VAL A 613 -17.51 0.99 0.22
CA VAL A 613 -17.17 0.08 1.32
C VAL A 613 -17.36 0.72 2.69
N GLN A 614 -17.50 -0.10 3.73
CA GLN A 614 -17.67 0.35 5.13
C GLN A 614 -16.63 -0.24 6.10
N GLU A 615 -15.65 -0.98 5.57
CA GLU A 615 -14.61 -1.63 6.39
C GLU A 615 -13.82 -0.59 7.22
N LYS A 616 -13.47 -0.96 8.45
CA LYS A 616 -12.69 -0.14 9.37
C LYS A 616 -11.40 -0.83 9.78
N HIS A 617 -10.30 -0.10 9.71
CA HIS A 617 -8.95 -0.62 9.94
C HIS A 617 -8.19 0.24 10.95
N ARG A 618 -7.26 -0.39 11.66
CA ARG A 618 -6.28 0.25 12.54
C ARG A 618 -4.89 0.05 11.97
N SER A 619 -4.03 1.06 12.09
CA SER A 619 -2.62 1.01 11.69
C SER A 619 -1.80 1.81 12.67
N ALA A 620 -0.57 1.36 12.95
CA ALA A 620 0.41 2.13 13.72
C ALA A 620 0.84 3.40 12.96
N ASP A 621 0.90 3.33 11.63
CA ASP A 621 1.06 4.48 10.73
C ASP A 621 -0.16 4.58 9.81
N VAL A 622 -1.10 5.45 10.20
CA VAL A 622 -2.34 5.69 9.45
C VAL A 622 -2.08 6.43 8.14
N GLN A 623 -1.07 7.31 8.09
CA GLN A 623 -0.79 8.09 6.89
C GLN A 623 -0.29 7.17 5.77
N SER A 624 0.73 6.39 6.08
CA SER A 624 1.30 5.39 5.17
C SER A 624 0.26 4.38 4.69
N ALA A 625 -0.59 3.88 5.60
CA ALA A 625 -1.66 2.95 5.25
C ALA A 625 -2.71 3.56 4.31
N ARG A 626 -3.12 4.81 4.54
CA ARG A 626 -4.02 5.54 3.63
C ARG A 626 -3.39 5.73 2.26
N GLU A 627 -2.12 6.12 2.20
CA GLU A 627 -1.43 6.36 0.93
C GLU A 627 -1.31 5.08 0.09
N THR A 628 -1.01 3.96 0.74
CA THR A 628 -1.00 2.64 0.11
C THR A 628 -2.39 2.23 -0.39
N ALA A 629 -3.42 2.29 0.46
CA ALA A 629 -4.77 1.88 0.08
C ALA A 629 -5.33 2.73 -1.07
N ILE A 630 -5.13 4.05 -1.04
CA ILE A 630 -5.50 4.96 -2.13
C ILE A 630 -4.81 4.56 -3.43
N SER A 631 -3.50 4.29 -3.39
CA SER A 631 -2.74 3.99 -4.61
C SER A 631 -3.15 2.69 -5.26
N TYR A 632 -3.36 1.63 -4.47
CA TYR A 632 -3.86 0.37 -5.01
C TYR A 632 -5.29 0.51 -5.54
N ALA A 633 -6.16 1.24 -4.86
CA ALA A 633 -7.53 1.48 -5.35
C ALA A 633 -7.52 2.24 -6.68
N ALA A 634 -6.79 3.36 -6.74
CA ALA A 634 -6.68 4.20 -7.92
C ALA A 634 -6.08 3.45 -9.11
N TYR A 635 -4.94 2.78 -8.92
CA TYR A 635 -4.27 2.02 -9.97
C TYR A 635 -5.18 0.97 -10.61
N ARG A 636 -5.88 0.17 -9.78
CA ARG A 636 -6.75 -0.90 -10.27
C ARG A 636 -7.98 -0.36 -11.01
N ILE A 637 -8.60 0.71 -10.49
CA ILE A 637 -9.75 1.34 -11.15
C ILE A 637 -9.33 1.93 -12.50
N LEU A 638 -8.23 2.67 -12.56
CA LEU A 638 -7.81 3.35 -13.79
C LEU A 638 -7.38 2.35 -14.88
N LEU A 639 -6.66 1.28 -14.52
CA LEU A 639 -6.39 0.20 -15.47
C LEU A 639 -7.68 -0.41 -16.03
N TRP A 640 -8.69 -0.61 -15.19
CA TRP A 640 -10.00 -1.10 -15.64
C TRP A 640 -10.71 -0.12 -16.57
N ARG A 641 -10.75 1.17 -16.21
CA ARG A 641 -11.47 2.21 -16.98
C ARG A 641 -10.89 2.45 -18.37
N TYR A 642 -9.58 2.39 -18.50
CA TYR A 642 -8.88 2.71 -19.75
C TYR A 642 -8.49 1.46 -20.55
N ALA A 643 -8.98 0.28 -20.18
CA ALA A 643 -8.69 -0.98 -20.86
C ALA A 643 -9.13 -1.02 -22.35
N GLN A 644 -10.05 -0.13 -22.75
CA GLN A 644 -10.51 0.04 -24.13
C GLN A 644 -10.25 1.45 -24.69
N GLY A 645 -9.50 2.30 -23.96
CA GLY A 645 -9.24 3.68 -24.35
C GLY A 645 -8.27 3.80 -25.53
N ALA A 646 -8.36 4.91 -26.28
CA ALA A 646 -7.54 5.12 -27.48
C ALA A 646 -6.02 5.15 -27.20
N GLY A 647 -5.62 5.56 -25.98
CA GLY A 647 -4.23 5.64 -25.52
C GLY A 647 -3.80 4.51 -24.58
N LEU A 648 -4.38 3.30 -24.69
CA LEU A 648 -4.22 2.18 -23.74
C LEU A 648 -2.77 1.99 -23.24
N GLN A 649 -1.83 1.68 -24.15
CA GLN A 649 -0.46 1.31 -23.76
C GLN A 649 0.25 2.44 -23.01
N THR A 650 0.24 3.64 -23.58
CA THR A 650 0.90 4.81 -22.97
C THR A 650 0.25 5.20 -21.65
N THR A 651 -1.06 4.99 -21.51
CA THR A 651 -1.79 5.23 -20.26
C THR A 651 -1.39 4.21 -19.20
N PHE A 652 -1.34 2.91 -19.55
CA PHE A 652 -0.93 1.86 -18.63
C PHE A 652 0.52 2.02 -18.17
N ASP A 653 1.41 2.40 -19.08
CA ASP A 653 2.82 2.69 -18.75
C ASP A 653 2.92 3.86 -17.76
N ALA A 654 2.17 4.95 -17.98
CA ALA A 654 2.14 6.11 -17.09
C ALA A 654 1.56 5.78 -15.69
N LEU A 655 0.47 5.00 -15.64
CA LEU A 655 -0.12 4.54 -14.37
C LEU A 655 0.83 3.62 -13.61
N THR A 656 1.52 2.70 -14.32
CA THR A 656 2.50 1.80 -13.72
C THR A 656 3.74 2.55 -13.22
N ALA A 657 4.19 3.56 -13.97
CA ALA A 657 5.26 4.45 -13.56
C ALA A 657 4.89 5.24 -12.30
N THR A 658 3.63 5.72 -12.22
CA THR A 658 3.10 6.39 -11.02
C THR A 658 3.08 5.45 -9.81
N MET A 659 2.59 4.21 -9.97
CA MET A 659 2.59 3.22 -8.90
C MET A 659 4.01 2.89 -8.42
N THR A 660 4.95 2.80 -9.36
CA THR A 660 6.36 2.51 -9.09
C THR A 660 7.08 3.67 -8.40
N SER A 661 6.82 4.92 -8.81
CA SER A 661 7.45 6.11 -8.20
C SER A 661 7.02 6.34 -6.76
N LEU A 662 5.85 5.82 -6.38
CA LEU A 662 5.35 5.75 -5.00
C LEU A 662 5.91 4.55 -4.22
N CYS A 663 6.87 3.81 -4.80
CA CYS A 663 7.51 2.62 -4.23
C CYS A 663 6.56 1.46 -3.94
N PHE A 664 5.47 1.35 -4.69
CA PHE A 664 4.56 0.21 -4.61
C PHE A 664 4.83 -0.82 -5.72
N THR A 665 4.50 -2.09 -5.41
CA THR A 665 4.68 -3.24 -6.31
C THR A 665 3.40 -3.43 -7.14
N PRO A 666 3.40 -3.14 -8.46
CA PRO A 666 2.17 -3.20 -9.27
C PRO A 666 1.56 -4.60 -9.39
N THR A 667 2.38 -5.64 -9.18
CA THR A 667 1.99 -7.05 -9.27
C THR A 667 1.31 -7.58 -7.98
N TYR A 668 1.29 -6.83 -6.88
CA TYR A 668 0.58 -7.24 -5.68
C TYR A 668 -0.94 -7.12 -5.86
N THR A 669 -1.63 -8.26 -5.96
CA THR A 669 -3.07 -8.34 -6.27
C THR A 669 -3.92 -8.93 -5.16
N SER A 670 -3.31 -9.36 -4.04
CA SER A 670 -4.07 -9.94 -2.93
C SER A 670 -5.13 -8.96 -2.41
N ALA A 671 -6.30 -9.49 -2.09
CA ALA A 671 -7.42 -8.78 -1.48
C ALA A 671 -7.75 -9.34 -0.08
N THR A 672 -6.94 -10.26 0.44
CA THR A 672 -7.16 -10.93 1.74
C THR A 672 -6.40 -10.23 2.86
N GLY A 673 -6.91 -10.33 4.09
CA GLY A 673 -6.28 -9.79 5.30
C GLY A 673 -6.43 -8.27 5.48
N SER A 674 -5.69 -7.75 6.47
CA SER A 674 -5.75 -6.35 6.92
C SER A 674 -4.74 -5.43 6.24
N ALA A 675 -3.94 -5.93 5.28
CA ALA A 675 -2.94 -5.13 4.59
C ALA A 675 -3.57 -3.92 3.85
N PRO A 676 -2.97 -2.72 3.92
CA PRO A 676 -3.53 -1.54 3.25
C PRO A 676 -3.64 -1.70 1.72
N ALA A 677 -2.69 -2.38 1.09
CA ALA A 677 -2.75 -2.69 -0.33
C ALA A 677 -3.91 -3.65 -0.67
N ALA A 678 -4.18 -4.62 0.20
CA ALA A 678 -5.30 -5.54 0.04
C ALA A 678 -6.65 -4.83 0.18
N LEU A 679 -6.76 -3.89 1.13
CA LEU A 679 -7.91 -3.00 1.24
C LEU A 679 -8.10 -2.17 -0.03
N GLY A 680 -7.04 -1.57 -0.58
CA GLY A 680 -7.11 -0.83 -1.85
C GLY A 680 -7.63 -1.68 -3.01
N ASN A 681 -7.16 -2.92 -3.14
CA ASN A 681 -7.65 -3.87 -4.13
C ASN A 681 -9.15 -4.21 -3.92
N ARG A 682 -9.62 -4.38 -2.67
CA ARG A 682 -11.04 -4.61 -2.36
C ARG A 682 -11.91 -3.41 -2.73
N ILE A 683 -11.45 -2.20 -2.41
CA ILE A 683 -12.16 -0.96 -2.76
C ILE A 683 -12.32 -0.85 -4.28
N ALA A 684 -11.25 -1.08 -5.04
CA ALA A 684 -11.31 -1.08 -6.50
C ALA A 684 -12.32 -2.11 -7.03
N ALA A 685 -12.29 -3.35 -6.50
CA ALA A 685 -13.24 -4.39 -6.88
C ALA A 685 -14.69 -3.98 -6.58
N ALA A 686 -14.95 -3.34 -5.45
CA ALA A 686 -16.28 -2.84 -5.09
C ALA A 686 -16.75 -1.73 -6.05
N VAL A 687 -15.89 -0.79 -6.40
CA VAL A 687 -16.18 0.30 -7.35
C VAL A 687 -16.46 -0.26 -8.74
N ILE A 688 -15.64 -1.20 -9.23
CA ILE A 688 -15.83 -1.86 -10.53
C ILE A 688 -17.17 -2.62 -10.57
N LYS A 689 -17.45 -3.41 -9.53
CA LYS A 689 -18.72 -4.14 -9.40
C LYS A 689 -19.91 -3.18 -9.40
N ALA A 690 -19.82 -2.09 -8.65
CA ALA A 690 -20.86 -1.07 -8.58
C ALA A 690 -21.06 -0.38 -9.94
N GLY A 691 -19.97 -0.10 -10.67
CA GLY A 691 -20.00 0.52 -11.98
C GLY A 691 -20.63 -0.34 -13.07
N LEU A 692 -20.42 -1.65 -13.03
CA LEU A 692 -21.04 -2.59 -13.98
C LEU A 692 -22.57 -2.65 -13.88
N ALA A 693 -23.15 -2.19 -12.77
CA ALA A 693 -24.59 -2.25 -12.49
C ALA A 693 -25.24 -0.86 -12.34
N ASP A 694 -24.52 0.22 -12.64
CA ASP A 694 -24.99 1.59 -12.40
C ASP A 694 -25.83 2.18 -13.53
N GLY A 695 -26.11 1.42 -14.59
CA GLY A 695 -26.86 1.89 -15.76
C GLY A 695 -26.03 2.58 -16.83
N SER A 696 -24.70 2.69 -16.68
CA SER A 696 -23.80 3.31 -17.69
C SER A 696 -23.62 2.50 -18.97
N LEU A 697 -24.08 1.25 -19.03
CA LEU A 697 -23.87 0.34 -20.18
C LEU A 697 -22.38 0.14 -20.48
N GLU A 698 -21.54 0.16 -19.45
CA GLU A 698 -20.08 0.02 -19.58
C GLU A 698 -19.65 -1.25 -20.33
N ARG A 699 -20.37 -2.37 -20.20
CA ARG A 699 -20.09 -3.60 -20.96
C ARG A 699 -20.38 -3.48 -22.45
N GLN A 700 -21.20 -2.50 -22.84
CA GLN A 700 -21.55 -2.18 -24.22
C GLN A 700 -20.77 -0.95 -24.72
N ASP A 701 -19.63 -0.63 -24.12
CA ASP A 701 -18.82 0.55 -24.44
C ASP A 701 -19.64 1.86 -24.38
N TYR A 702 -20.53 1.95 -23.40
CA TYR A 702 -21.39 3.10 -23.16
C TYR A 702 -22.34 3.45 -24.32
N VAL A 703 -22.56 2.52 -25.26
CA VAL A 703 -23.45 2.72 -26.40
C VAL A 703 -24.90 2.41 -26.01
N ASP A 704 -25.79 3.37 -26.29
CA ASP A 704 -27.24 3.15 -26.18
C ASP A 704 -27.85 2.77 -27.54
N PRO A 705 -28.24 1.48 -27.73
CA PRO A 705 -28.82 1.03 -28.99
C PRO A 705 -30.27 1.49 -29.19
N SER A 706 -30.92 2.08 -28.19
CA SER A 706 -32.35 2.46 -28.25
C SER A 706 -32.60 3.82 -28.90
N TYR A 707 -31.60 4.71 -28.95
CA TYR A 707 -31.78 6.05 -29.50
C TYR A 707 -31.88 6.04 -31.02
N ARG A 708 -32.83 6.82 -31.57
CA ARG A 708 -32.94 7.12 -33.00
C ARG A 708 -33.17 8.62 -33.17
N SER A 709 -32.47 9.22 -34.12
CA SER A 709 -32.69 10.63 -34.47
C SER A 709 -34.04 10.80 -35.18
N VAL A 710 -34.72 11.91 -34.90
CA VAL A 710 -35.93 12.33 -35.62
C VAL A 710 -35.57 12.84 -37.02
N ASN A 711 -34.42 13.49 -37.15
CA ASN A 711 -33.96 14.09 -38.39
C ASN A 711 -32.82 13.27 -39.01
N GLU A 712 -32.83 13.18 -40.34
CA GLU A 712 -31.71 12.63 -41.12
C GLU A 712 -30.47 13.52 -41.00
N PRO A 713 -29.25 12.96 -41.13
CA PRO A 713 -28.02 13.73 -40.94
C PRO A 713 -27.89 14.93 -41.89
N LEU A 714 -27.47 16.08 -41.36
CA LEU A 714 -27.05 17.24 -42.14
C LEU A 714 -25.68 17.00 -42.76
N VAL A 715 -25.61 16.93 -44.09
CA VAL A 715 -24.34 16.91 -44.83
C VAL A 715 -23.75 18.32 -44.83
N VAL A 716 -22.81 18.59 -43.93
CA VAL A 716 -22.35 19.97 -43.66
C VAL A 716 -21.69 20.64 -44.87
N ALA A 717 -21.07 19.85 -45.75
CA ALA A 717 -20.45 20.32 -46.99
C ALA A 717 -21.46 20.87 -48.02
N GLN A 718 -22.76 20.56 -47.87
CA GLN A 718 -23.82 21.02 -48.77
C GLN A 718 -24.57 22.24 -48.19
N PRO A 719 -25.05 23.17 -49.05
CA PRO A 719 -25.89 24.28 -48.62
C PRO A 719 -27.25 23.80 -48.13
N GLY A 720 -27.70 24.37 -47.01
CA GLY A 720 -29.04 24.18 -46.47
C GLY A 720 -29.20 22.88 -45.68
N THR A 721 -30.43 22.57 -45.31
CA THR A 721 -30.81 21.30 -44.68
C THR A 721 -32.30 21.05 -44.89
N THR A 722 -32.70 19.78 -44.90
CA THR A 722 -34.09 19.36 -44.78
C THR A 722 -34.24 18.67 -43.43
N MET A 723 -35.26 19.05 -42.67
CA MET A 723 -35.57 18.49 -41.36
C MET A 723 -37.02 18.00 -41.35
N HIS A 724 -37.25 16.80 -40.82
CA HIS A 724 -38.59 16.28 -40.57
C HIS A 724 -39.30 17.15 -39.52
N ASP A 725 -38.58 17.51 -38.46
CA ASP A 725 -39.04 18.47 -37.47
C ASP A 725 -37.87 19.37 -37.03
N PRO A 726 -37.95 20.70 -37.30
CA PRO A 726 -36.86 21.63 -37.02
C PRO A 726 -36.58 21.83 -35.53
N VAL A 727 -37.48 21.44 -34.63
CA VAL A 727 -37.28 21.59 -33.17
C VAL A 727 -36.33 20.51 -32.62
N PHE A 728 -36.25 19.36 -33.28
CA PHE A 728 -35.44 18.24 -32.81
C PHE A 728 -34.00 18.28 -33.31
N TRP A 729 -33.10 17.65 -32.56
CA TRP A 729 -31.70 17.53 -32.95
C TRP A 729 -31.54 16.82 -34.30
N GLN A 730 -30.50 17.23 -35.04
CA GLN A 730 -30.10 16.66 -36.30
C GLN A 730 -28.61 16.30 -36.22
N PRO A 731 -28.25 15.01 -36.38
CA PRO A 731 -26.86 14.58 -36.48
C PRO A 731 -26.16 15.26 -37.64
N LEU A 732 -24.84 15.44 -37.55
CA LEU A 732 -24.04 15.93 -38.66
C LEU A 732 -23.34 14.80 -39.40
N ALA A 733 -23.30 14.89 -40.73
CA ALA A 733 -22.43 14.12 -41.60
C ALA A 733 -21.24 14.98 -42.05
N LEU A 734 -20.04 14.54 -41.73
CA LEU A 734 -18.75 15.22 -41.98
C LEU A 734 -17.83 14.30 -42.80
N ASP A 735 -16.96 14.88 -43.63
CA ASP A 735 -15.99 14.12 -44.43
C ASP A 735 -15.06 13.28 -43.55
N GLN A 736 -14.67 13.85 -42.41
CA GLN A 736 -13.89 13.21 -41.37
C GLN A 736 -14.35 13.70 -39.99
N LEU A 737 -14.54 12.76 -39.07
CA LEU A 737 -14.77 13.05 -37.65
C LEU A 737 -13.44 13.00 -36.91
N ILE A 738 -13.00 14.17 -36.43
CA ILE A 738 -11.84 14.28 -35.53
C ILE A 738 -12.36 14.92 -34.26
N ALA A 739 -12.17 14.24 -33.13
CA ALA A 739 -12.53 14.77 -31.84
C ALA A 739 -11.74 16.05 -31.51
N GLN A 740 -12.22 16.76 -30.50
CA GLN A 740 -11.66 18.05 -30.09
C GLN A 740 -10.16 17.99 -29.74
N ASN A 741 -9.71 16.86 -29.19
CA ASN A 741 -8.30 16.62 -28.84
C ASN A 741 -7.44 16.13 -30.03
N GLY A 742 -8.01 15.98 -31.23
CA GLY A 742 -7.28 15.54 -32.43
C GLY A 742 -7.36 14.05 -32.72
N ILE A 743 -8.03 13.25 -31.89
CA ILE A 743 -8.20 11.81 -32.12
C ILE A 743 -9.27 11.56 -33.20
N ALA A 744 -8.97 10.71 -34.18
CA ALA A 744 -9.94 10.33 -35.21
C ALA A 744 -11.05 9.46 -34.61
N VAL A 745 -12.31 9.80 -34.89
CA VAL A 745 -13.48 9.02 -34.47
C VAL A 745 -13.97 8.18 -35.65
N PRO A 746 -14.19 6.86 -35.49
CA PRO A 746 -14.70 6.01 -36.57
C PRO A 746 -16.05 6.49 -37.12
N GLY A 747 -16.20 6.46 -38.44
CA GLY A 747 -17.43 6.84 -39.13
C GLY A 747 -17.43 8.29 -39.66
N ARG A 748 -18.55 8.68 -40.27
CA ARG A 748 -18.77 10.01 -40.87
C ARG A 748 -20.01 10.72 -40.37
N VAL A 749 -20.86 10.03 -39.62
CA VAL A 749 -22.13 10.55 -39.09
C VAL A 749 -22.07 10.55 -37.58
N GLN A 750 -22.48 11.65 -36.95
CA GLN A 750 -22.55 11.74 -35.50
C GLN A 750 -23.61 10.79 -34.93
N SER A 751 -23.30 10.17 -33.79
CA SER A 751 -24.25 9.50 -32.91
C SER A 751 -24.45 10.34 -31.63
N PHE A 752 -25.55 10.10 -30.91
CA PHE A 752 -25.77 10.75 -29.61
C PHE A 752 -24.91 10.07 -28.55
N ILE A 753 -23.78 10.70 -28.21
CA ILE A 753 -22.86 10.23 -27.18
C ILE A 753 -23.56 10.21 -25.82
N GLY A 754 -23.64 9.04 -25.18
CA GLY A 754 -24.22 8.87 -23.84
C GLY A 754 -25.74 9.07 -23.77
N ALA A 755 -26.49 8.70 -24.81
CA ALA A 755 -27.92 9.02 -24.91
C ALA A 755 -28.79 8.48 -23.75
N HIS A 756 -28.34 7.47 -23.00
CA HIS A 756 -29.01 6.87 -21.85
C HIS A 756 -28.56 7.44 -20.50
N TRP A 757 -27.60 8.38 -20.47
CA TRP A 757 -26.85 8.72 -19.25
C TRP A 757 -27.70 9.24 -18.09
N GLY A 758 -28.89 9.76 -18.38
CA GLY A 758 -29.85 10.17 -17.35
C GLY A 758 -30.39 9.05 -16.47
N HIS A 759 -30.20 7.78 -16.86
CA HIS A 759 -30.51 6.59 -16.04
C HIS A 759 -29.33 6.10 -15.20
N VAL A 760 -28.14 6.68 -15.35
CA VAL A 760 -26.96 6.29 -14.58
C VAL A 760 -27.17 6.66 -13.11
N ARG A 761 -26.79 5.77 -12.19
CA ARG A 761 -26.85 6.04 -10.75
C ARG A 761 -25.91 7.19 -10.39
N GLY A 762 -26.49 8.23 -9.81
CA GLY A 762 -25.77 9.42 -9.35
C GLY A 762 -25.15 9.28 -7.96
N PHE A 763 -24.51 10.36 -7.53
CA PHE A 763 -23.97 10.57 -6.19
C PHE A 763 -25.05 11.07 -5.24
N ALA A 764 -25.64 12.23 -5.53
CA ALA A 764 -26.66 12.90 -4.70
C ALA A 764 -28.04 13.00 -5.39
N LEU A 765 -28.11 12.81 -6.71
CA LEU A 765 -29.39 12.78 -7.41
C LEU A 765 -30.12 11.44 -7.22
N PRO A 766 -31.45 11.48 -7.01
CA PRO A 766 -32.25 10.26 -6.99
C PRO A 766 -32.32 9.65 -8.40
N GLY A 767 -32.47 8.33 -8.47
CA GLY A 767 -32.74 7.64 -9.74
C GLY A 767 -34.06 8.12 -10.36
N SER A 768 -34.12 8.20 -11.69
CA SER A 768 -35.32 8.61 -12.43
C SER A 768 -35.74 7.51 -13.42
N PRO A 769 -36.96 6.96 -13.32
CA PRO A 769 -37.48 6.00 -14.30
C PRO A 769 -37.55 6.55 -15.72
N LYS A 770 -37.74 7.87 -15.88
CA LYS A 770 -37.72 8.57 -17.17
C LYS A 770 -36.32 9.00 -17.60
N GLY A 771 -35.30 8.78 -16.77
CA GLY A 771 -33.94 9.23 -17.05
C GLY A 771 -33.77 10.75 -16.96
N MET A 772 -34.68 11.46 -16.29
CA MET A 772 -34.57 12.92 -16.07
C MET A 772 -34.79 13.21 -14.59
N PRO A 773 -33.72 13.26 -13.76
CA PRO A 773 -33.84 13.46 -12.32
C PRO A 773 -34.10 14.91 -11.90
N ILE A 774 -33.82 15.86 -12.78
CA ILE A 774 -34.18 17.28 -12.65
C ILE A 774 -34.84 17.70 -13.94
N ASP A 775 -36.02 18.30 -13.84
CA ASP A 775 -36.76 18.83 -14.98
C ASP A 775 -36.80 20.37 -14.91
N PRO A 776 -36.08 21.09 -15.81
CA PRO A 776 -36.15 22.55 -15.88
C PRO A 776 -37.36 23.06 -16.68
N GLY A 777 -38.18 22.17 -17.24
CA GLY A 777 -39.22 22.49 -18.21
C GLY A 777 -38.71 22.63 -19.64
N GLU A 778 -39.66 22.64 -20.58
CA GLU A 778 -39.42 22.89 -22.02
C GLU A 778 -38.68 24.22 -22.25
N PRO A 779 -37.78 24.30 -23.25
CA PRO A 779 -37.09 25.53 -23.55
C PRO A 779 -38.07 26.59 -24.06
N SER A 780 -37.82 27.84 -23.67
CA SER A 780 -38.72 28.97 -23.95
C SER A 780 -38.77 29.41 -25.43
N PHE A 781 -38.07 28.73 -26.34
CA PHE A 781 -37.97 29.17 -27.74
C PHE A 781 -39.06 28.64 -28.68
N GLY A 782 -39.84 27.62 -28.29
CA GLY A 782 -41.01 27.16 -29.07
C GLY A 782 -40.66 26.47 -30.39
N THR A 783 -41.49 26.65 -31.42
CA THR A 783 -41.36 26.00 -32.75
C THR A 783 -40.79 26.94 -33.80
N ALA A 784 -40.49 26.46 -35.02
CA ALA A 784 -39.98 27.31 -36.11
C ALA A 784 -40.87 28.51 -36.48
N LEU A 785 -42.18 28.42 -36.20
CA LEU A 785 -43.12 29.53 -36.38
C LEU A 785 -43.10 30.56 -35.24
N SER A 786 -42.53 30.20 -34.09
CA SER A 786 -42.46 31.07 -32.91
C SER A 786 -41.41 32.16 -33.10
N GLU A 787 -41.78 33.41 -32.78
CA GLU A 787 -40.84 34.55 -32.81
C GLU A 787 -39.64 34.34 -31.88
N SER A 788 -39.83 33.63 -30.77
CA SER A 788 -38.76 33.24 -29.86
C SER A 788 -37.72 32.31 -30.47
N TYR A 789 -38.14 31.42 -31.40
CA TYR A 789 -37.25 30.51 -32.12
C TYR A 789 -36.37 31.30 -33.07
N LYS A 790 -36.99 32.12 -33.92
CA LYS A 790 -36.29 33.00 -34.86
C LYS A 790 -35.34 33.96 -34.14
N ARG A 791 -35.77 34.56 -33.03
CA ARG A 791 -34.93 35.43 -32.20
C ARG A 791 -33.69 34.70 -31.66
N ALA A 792 -33.83 33.45 -31.22
CA ALA A 792 -32.69 32.67 -30.74
C ALA A 792 -31.67 32.38 -31.86
N ALA A 793 -32.12 32.15 -33.10
CA ALA A 793 -31.23 32.05 -34.26
C ALA A 793 -30.50 33.38 -34.55
N VAL A 794 -31.23 34.51 -34.51
CA VAL A 794 -30.66 35.86 -34.69
C VAL A 794 -29.60 36.17 -33.63
N GLU A 795 -29.82 35.80 -32.37
CA GLU A 795 -28.86 35.98 -31.27
C GLU A 795 -27.53 35.28 -31.57
N VAL A 796 -27.57 34.03 -32.05
CA VAL A 796 -26.36 33.28 -32.40
C VAL A 796 -25.66 33.86 -33.64
N ILE A 797 -26.41 34.27 -34.67
CA ILE A 797 -25.83 34.94 -35.85
C ILE A 797 -25.14 36.24 -35.42
N ARG A 798 -25.76 37.02 -34.53
CA ARG A 798 -25.18 38.24 -33.96
C ARG A 798 -23.90 37.96 -33.18
N ALA A 799 -23.90 36.97 -32.29
CA ALA A 799 -22.71 36.56 -31.55
C ALA A 799 -21.56 36.14 -32.48
N SER A 800 -21.89 35.45 -33.58
CA SER A 800 -20.92 35.08 -34.62
C SER A 800 -20.35 36.30 -35.36
N ALA A 801 -21.17 37.33 -35.61
CA ALA A 801 -20.73 38.59 -36.21
C ALA A 801 -19.81 39.41 -35.29
N GLU A 802 -19.95 39.29 -33.97
CA GLU A 802 -19.10 39.97 -32.98
C GLU A 802 -17.66 39.40 -32.92
N LEU A 803 -17.39 38.28 -33.59
CA LEU A 803 -16.05 37.70 -33.72
C LEU A 803 -15.17 38.45 -34.74
N ASP A 804 -15.66 39.53 -35.34
CA ASP A 804 -14.97 40.28 -36.37
C ASP A 804 -13.70 40.94 -35.84
N ALA A 805 -12.54 40.37 -36.19
CA ALA A 805 -11.23 40.87 -35.78
C ALA A 805 -10.94 42.32 -36.22
N THR A 806 -11.67 42.82 -37.23
CA THR A 806 -11.54 44.18 -37.75
C THR A 806 -12.39 45.20 -36.99
N ASP A 807 -13.33 44.75 -36.16
CA ASP A 807 -14.15 45.62 -35.32
C ASP A 807 -13.27 46.28 -34.23
N PRO A 808 -13.13 47.62 -34.22
CA PRO A 808 -12.30 48.32 -33.24
C PRO A 808 -12.97 48.43 -31.86
N THR A 809 -14.21 47.94 -31.69
CA THR A 809 -14.97 48.05 -30.44
C THR A 809 -14.20 47.44 -29.27
N THR A 810 -13.97 48.25 -28.23
CA THR A 810 -13.39 47.82 -26.96
C THR A 810 -14.46 47.65 -25.90
N ILE A 811 -14.23 46.71 -24.99
CA ILE A 811 -15.07 46.44 -23.81
C ILE A 811 -14.18 46.28 -22.59
N ASP A 812 -14.67 46.69 -21.42
CA ASP A 812 -14.06 46.32 -20.15
C ASP A 812 -14.50 44.89 -19.78
N ILE A 813 -13.53 44.00 -19.58
CA ILE A 813 -13.75 42.60 -19.17
C ILE A 813 -13.34 42.33 -17.72
N GLY A 814 -12.96 43.37 -16.99
CA GLY A 814 -12.55 43.24 -15.59
C GLY A 814 -13.73 42.97 -14.66
N PRO A 815 -13.50 42.36 -13.48
CA PRO A 815 -14.58 42.04 -12.55
C PRO A 815 -15.34 43.26 -12.02
N GLY A 816 -14.79 44.47 -12.15
CA GLY A 816 -15.48 45.71 -11.80
C GLY A 816 -16.58 46.14 -12.79
N ALA A 817 -16.56 45.62 -14.01
CA ALA A 817 -17.50 45.96 -15.08
C ALA A 817 -18.34 44.76 -15.56
N ARG A 818 -17.88 43.53 -15.30
CA ARG A 818 -18.57 42.29 -15.71
C ARG A 818 -18.51 41.23 -14.62
N GLY A 819 -19.54 40.40 -14.55
CA GLY A 819 -19.73 39.42 -13.48
C GLY A 819 -20.93 39.78 -12.60
N ASP A 820 -21.11 39.09 -11.49
CA ASP A 820 -22.25 39.25 -10.57
C ASP A 820 -23.61 39.06 -11.27
N ASN A 821 -23.71 38.08 -12.17
CA ASN A 821 -24.97 37.83 -12.86
C ASN A 821 -25.96 37.12 -11.94
N PRO A 822 -27.23 37.55 -11.90
CA PRO A 822 -28.32 36.73 -11.37
C PRO A 822 -28.35 35.36 -12.05
N LEU A 823 -28.64 34.31 -11.29
CA LEU A 823 -28.59 32.92 -11.78
C LEU A 823 -29.46 32.72 -13.04
N GLY A 824 -28.82 32.26 -14.11
CA GLY A 824 -29.47 32.02 -15.40
C GLY A 824 -29.80 33.30 -16.15
N THR A 825 -28.94 34.32 -16.03
CA THR A 825 -28.97 35.57 -16.79
C THR A 825 -27.54 36.02 -17.11
N ASN A 826 -27.38 37.06 -17.92
CA ASN A 826 -26.11 37.78 -18.14
C ASN A 826 -26.26 39.28 -17.79
N GLY A 827 -27.07 39.60 -16.77
CA GLY A 827 -27.48 40.97 -16.43
C GLY A 827 -26.73 41.61 -15.26
N GLY A 828 -25.59 41.03 -14.85
CA GLY A 828 -24.76 41.56 -13.76
C GLY A 828 -23.96 42.80 -14.16
N ASN A 829 -23.54 43.59 -13.16
CA ASN A 829 -22.80 44.84 -13.36
C ASN A 829 -21.38 44.79 -12.78
N GLY A 830 -20.87 43.60 -12.42
CA GLY A 830 -19.57 43.43 -11.76
C GLY A 830 -19.59 43.81 -10.26
N TYR A 831 -18.40 43.76 -9.65
CA TYR A 831 -18.19 43.98 -8.22
C TYR A 831 -17.45 45.29 -7.96
N ALA A 832 -17.97 46.11 -7.06
CA ALA A 832 -17.35 47.39 -6.73
C ALA A 832 -15.96 47.23 -6.07
N LEU A 833 -15.77 46.23 -5.21
CA LEU A 833 -14.55 46.01 -4.44
C LEU A 833 -14.13 44.54 -4.44
N ASN A 834 -12.83 44.27 -4.46
CA ASN A 834 -12.27 42.95 -4.20
C ASN A 834 -12.36 42.65 -2.69
N PRO A 835 -12.97 41.53 -2.26
CA PRO A 835 -13.21 41.23 -0.84
C PRO A 835 -11.95 40.88 -0.04
N ALA A 836 -10.85 40.49 -0.70
CA ALA A 836 -9.58 40.18 -0.05
C ALA A 836 -8.72 41.44 0.16
N THR A 837 -8.80 42.41 -0.76
CA THR A 837 -7.95 43.62 -0.72
C THR A 837 -8.69 44.89 -0.32
N TRP A 838 -10.02 44.88 -0.36
CA TRP A 838 -10.90 46.04 -0.15
C TRP A 838 -10.64 47.20 -1.11
N ARG A 839 -10.05 46.93 -2.28
CA ARG A 839 -9.77 47.90 -3.34
C ARG A 839 -10.72 47.69 -4.53
N PRO A 840 -11.06 48.74 -5.30
CA PRO A 840 -11.78 48.57 -6.56
C PRO A 840 -11.02 47.67 -7.53
N TYR A 841 -11.75 46.86 -8.31
CA TYR A 841 -11.14 46.14 -9.42
C TYR A 841 -10.69 47.14 -10.49
N ALA A 842 -9.46 46.97 -10.99
CA ALA A 842 -8.95 47.79 -12.08
C ALA A 842 -9.72 47.48 -13.38
N PRO A 843 -10.01 48.48 -14.23
CA PRO A 843 -10.51 48.25 -15.57
C PRO A 843 -9.57 47.37 -16.39
N ASN A 844 -10.14 46.45 -17.18
CA ASN A 844 -9.41 45.57 -18.09
C ASN A 844 -9.98 45.73 -19.52
N PRO A 845 -9.67 46.86 -20.21
CA PRO A 845 -10.19 47.15 -21.54
C PRO A 845 -9.50 46.32 -22.61
N VAL A 846 -10.29 45.59 -23.41
CA VAL A 846 -9.79 44.75 -24.52
C VAL A 846 -10.69 44.87 -25.75
N ARG A 847 -10.21 44.43 -26.93
CA ARG A 847 -11.08 44.33 -28.11
C ARG A 847 -12.15 43.26 -27.88
N ARG A 848 -13.42 43.58 -28.16
CA ARG A 848 -14.55 42.66 -27.99
C ARG A 848 -14.34 41.34 -28.75
N ALA A 849 -13.90 41.43 -30.00
CA ALA A 849 -13.65 40.26 -30.83
C ALA A 849 -12.51 39.37 -30.28
N ASP A 850 -11.44 39.95 -29.73
CA ASP A 850 -10.37 39.17 -29.11
C ASP A 850 -10.86 38.45 -27.85
N PHE A 851 -11.61 39.15 -27.00
CA PHE A 851 -12.23 38.54 -25.81
C PHE A 851 -13.14 37.37 -26.18
N ALA A 852 -14.10 37.57 -27.10
CA ALA A 852 -15.07 36.55 -27.46
C ALA A 852 -14.40 35.28 -28.02
N ARG A 853 -13.36 35.44 -28.85
CA ARG A 853 -12.62 34.32 -29.45
C ARG A 853 -11.74 33.58 -28.43
N VAL A 854 -11.00 34.31 -27.59
CA VAL A 854 -10.18 33.72 -26.52
C VAL A 854 -11.07 32.98 -25.52
N LEU A 855 -12.18 33.59 -25.09
CA LEU A 855 -13.14 32.97 -24.18
C LEU A 855 -13.71 31.67 -24.76
N THR A 856 -14.01 31.65 -26.06
CA THR A 856 -14.54 30.48 -26.76
C THR A 856 -13.54 29.32 -26.80
N GLU A 857 -12.28 29.60 -27.17
CA GLU A 857 -11.25 28.57 -27.25
C GLU A 857 -10.76 28.09 -25.88
N PHE A 858 -10.69 28.97 -24.87
CA PHE A 858 -10.32 28.62 -23.50
C PHE A 858 -11.27 27.57 -22.90
N TRP A 859 -12.58 27.85 -22.90
CA TRP A 859 -13.59 26.94 -22.37
C TRP A 859 -13.91 25.77 -23.31
N ALA A 860 -13.26 25.70 -24.47
CA ALA A 860 -13.33 24.55 -25.36
C ALA A 860 -12.20 23.54 -25.08
N ASP A 861 -11.22 23.84 -24.24
CA ASP A 861 -10.16 22.94 -23.77
C ASP A 861 -9.19 22.36 -24.86
N GLY A 862 -9.49 22.56 -26.15
CA GLY A 862 -8.55 22.34 -27.27
C GLY A 862 -7.95 20.91 -27.41
N PRO A 863 -6.77 20.76 -28.07
CA PRO A 863 -6.05 19.48 -28.24
C PRO A 863 -5.68 18.76 -26.94
N ASN A 864 -5.67 19.46 -25.80
CA ASN A 864 -5.34 18.90 -24.49
C ASN A 864 -6.61 18.73 -23.62
N SER A 865 -7.78 18.62 -24.25
CA SER A 865 -9.06 18.67 -23.52
C SER A 865 -9.18 17.57 -22.47
N GLU A 866 -9.38 17.98 -21.22
CA GLU A 866 -9.82 17.12 -20.12
C GLU A 866 -11.36 17.03 -20.04
N THR A 867 -12.06 17.60 -21.03
CA THR A 867 -13.50 17.91 -21.03
C THR A 867 -13.91 18.84 -19.87
N PRO A 868 -15.12 19.44 -19.88
CA PRO A 868 -15.54 20.35 -18.81
C PRO A 868 -15.35 19.83 -17.38
N PRO A 869 -15.68 18.57 -17.02
CA PRO A 869 -15.43 18.09 -15.66
C PRO A 869 -13.93 18.05 -15.30
N GLY A 870 -13.05 17.71 -16.24
CA GLY A 870 -11.60 17.70 -16.01
C GLY A 870 -11.02 19.11 -15.89
N HIS A 871 -11.47 20.07 -16.70
CA HIS A 871 -11.07 21.48 -16.57
C HIS A 871 -11.35 22.00 -15.14
N TRP A 872 -12.51 21.68 -14.58
CA TRP A 872 -12.81 22.07 -13.20
C TRP A 872 -11.94 21.40 -12.14
N ASN A 873 -11.39 20.21 -12.39
CA ASN A 873 -10.36 19.62 -11.53
C ASN A 873 -9.03 20.39 -11.66
N VAL A 874 -8.63 20.79 -12.86
CA VAL A 874 -7.45 21.65 -13.06
C VAL A 874 -7.59 22.96 -12.29
N LEU A 875 -8.74 23.63 -12.36
CA LEU A 875 -9.02 24.83 -11.57
C LEU A 875 -9.03 24.54 -10.07
N ALA A 876 -9.64 23.44 -9.64
CA ALA A 876 -9.64 23.03 -8.23
C ALA A 876 -8.23 22.79 -7.70
N ASN A 877 -7.35 22.23 -8.52
CA ASN A 877 -5.94 22.02 -8.20
C ASN A 877 -5.20 23.34 -8.00
N VAL A 878 -5.36 24.30 -8.93
CA VAL A 878 -4.78 25.64 -8.79
C VAL A 878 -5.27 26.33 -7.52
N VAL A 879 -6.57 26.23 -7.23
CA VAL A 879 -7.17 26.79 -6.01
C VAL A 879 -6.60 26.12 -4.77
N SER A 880 -6.58 24.78 -4.72
CA SER A 880 -6.09 23.97 -3.60
C SER A 880 -4.62 24.26 -3.28
N ASP A 881 -3.80 24.50 -4.31
CA ASP A 881 -2.37 24.80 -4.17
C ASP A 881 -2.09 26.26 -3.80
N SER A 882 -3.11 27.12 -3.74
CA SER A 882 -2.95 28.52 -3.33
C SER A 882 -2.48 28.62 -1.87
N PRO A 883 -1.41 29.37 -1.58
CA PRO A 883 -0.96 29.64 -0.20
C PRO A 883 -2.04 30.31 0.65
N LEU A 884 -2.99 31.02 0.04
CA LEU A 884 -4.09 31.69 0.71
C LEU A 884 -5.13 30.70 1.29
N LEU A 885 -5.10 29.44 0.88
CA LEU A 885 -5.90 28.37 1.48
C LEU A 885 -5.16 27.55 2.55
N ALA A 886 -3.88 27.84 2.84
CA ALA A 886 -3.07 27.05 3.76
C ALA A 886 -3.72 26.86 5.14
N ALA A 887 -4.41 27.87 5.66
CA ALA A 887 -5.13 27.77 6.94
C ALA A 887 -6.30 26.78 6.92
N ARG A 888 -6.94 26.57 5.76
CA ARG A 888 -8.03 25.59 5.58
C ARG A 888 -7.52 24.19 5.29
N VAL A 889 -6.40 24.09 4.56
CA VAL A 889 -5.74 22.82 4.26
C VAL A 889 -5.15 22.20 5.54
N GLY A 890 -4.55 23.04 6.40
CA GLY A 890 -3.82 22.59 7.59
C GLY A 890 -2.36 22.25 7.30
N VAL A 891 -1.63 21.85 8.35
CA VAL A 891 -0.18 21.62 8.29
C VAL A 891 0.14 20.13 8.22
N GLY A 892 1.11 19.78 7.36
CA GLY A 892 1.65 18.42 7.24
C GLY A 892 0.91 17.54 6.22
N ALA A 893 1.53 16.41 5.88
CA ALA A 893 1.08 15.51 4.82
C ALA A 893 -0.34 14.94 5.08
N ALA A 894 -0.66 14.62 6.34
CA ALA A 894 -1.97 14.08 6.71
C ALA A 894 -3.11 15.10 6.50
N ALA A 895 -2.87 16.37 6.84
CA ALA A 895 -3.84 17.43 6.63
C ALA A 895 -4.04 17.69 5.12
N ARG A 896 -2.94 17.75 4.35
CA ARG A 896 -2.99 17.92 2.90
C ARG A 896 -3.74 16.77 2.20
N LEU A 897 -3.45 15.52 2.57
CA LEU A 897 -4.15 14.35 2.02
C LEU A 897 -5.65 14.40 2.32
N LYS A 898 -6.03 14.73 3.56
CA LYS A 898 -7.44 14.87 3.97
C LYS A 898 -8.17 15.95 3.16
N TRP A 899 -7.50 17.08 2.90
CA TRP A 899 -8.05 18.15 2.08
C TRP A 899 -8.30 17.70 0.64
N ASP A 900 -7.29 17.07 0.02
CA ASP A 900 -7.36 16.63 -1.38
C ASP A 900 -8.44 15.55 -1.61
N VAL A 901 -8.55 14.55 -0.73
CA VAL A 901 -9.62 13.54 -0.89
C VAL A 901 -11.01 14.14 -0.75
N ARG A 902 -11.19 15.17 0.09
CA ARG A 902 -12.48 15.84 0.28
C ARG A 902 -12.88 16.69 -0.92
N ILE A 903 -11.93 17.46 -1.48
CA ILE A 903 -12.21 18.30 -2.65
C ILE A 903 -12.60 17.46 -3.86
N TYR A 904 -11.83 16.40 -4.17
CA TYR A 904 -12.15 15.54 -5.30
C TYR A 904 -13.45 14.77 -5.09
N PHE A 905 -13.71 14.25 -3.88
CA PHE A 905 -14.94 13.54 -3.59
C PHE A 905 -16.18 14.40 -3.81
N ALA A 906 -16.20 15.62 -3.25
CA ALA A 906 -17.32 16.53 -3.38
C ALA A 906 -17.48 17.03 -4.83
N LEU A 907 -16.38 17.54 -5.42
CA LEU A 907 -16.39 18.12 -6.77
C LEU A 907 -16.83 17.08 -7.81
N ASN A 908 -16.17 15.93 -7.83
CA ASN A 908 -16.41 14.93 -8.87
C ASN A 908 -17.74 14.20 -8.67
N GLY A 909 -18.21 14.04 -7.43
CA GLY A 909 -19.58 13.56 -7.17
C GLY A 909 -20.65 14.48 -7.78
N GLY A 910 -20.50 15.80 -7.63
CA GLY A 910 -21.42 16.75 -8.23
C GLY A 910 -21.28 16.90 -9.74
N LEU A 911 -20.06 16.77 -10.29
CA LEU A 911 -19.85 16.75 -11.74
C LEU A 911 -20.46 15.49 -12.38
N HIS A 912 -20.35 14.33 -11.75
CA HIS A 912 -21.03 13.10 -12.20
C HIS A 912 -22.56 13.29 -12.24
N ASP A 913 -23.14 13.88 -11.20
CA ASP A 913 -24.57 14.22 -11.18
C ASP A 913 -24.95 15.27 -12.23
N ALA A 914 -24.08 16.24 -12.51
CA ALA A 914 -24.32 17.24 -13.54
C ALA A 914 -24.38 16.60 -14.94
N ALA A 915 -23.55 15.57 -15.20
CA ALA A 915 -23.63 14.78 -16.42
C ALA A 915 -24.98 14.07 -16.53
N ILE A 916 -25.43 13.39 -15.46
CA ILE A 916 -26.71 12.67 -15.42
C ILE A 916 -27.87 13.62 -15.69
N ALA A 917 -27.93 14.76 -14.98
CA ALA A 917 -29.00 15.74 -15.16
C ALA A 917 -29.01 16.31 -16.58
N ALA A 918 -27.87 16.79 -17.08
CA ALA A 918 -27.80 17.42 -18.40
C ALA A 918 -28.13 16.44 -19.54
N TRP A 919 -27.60 15.21 -19.50
CA TRP A 919 -27.88 14.23 -20.56
C TRP A 919 -29.28 13.64 -20.49
N GLY A 920 -29.85 13.51 -19.28
CA GLY A 920 -31.25 13.16 -19.11
C GLY A 920 -32.19 14.16 -19.79
N ILE A 921 -31.97 15.45 -19.53
CA ILE A 921 -32.71 16.56 -20.16
C ILE A 921 -32.49 16.57 -21.68
N LYS A 922 -31.24 16.36 -22.15
CA LYS A 922 -30.93 16.27 -23.59
C LYS A 922 -31.65 15.13 -24.27
N ARG A 923 -31.80 13.98 -23.60
CA ARG A 923 -32.51 12.83 -24.16
C ARG A 923 -34.01 13.06 -24.22
N GLU A 924 -34.60 13.53 -23.13
CA GLU A 924 -36.04 13.74 -23.05
C GLU A 924 -36.51 14.83 -24.04
N TYR A 925 -35.86 16.00 -24.03
CA TYR A 925 -36.27 17.12 -24.87
C TYR A 925 -35.66 17.07 -26.28
N ASN A 926 -34.48 16.47 -26.48
CA ASN A 926 -33.87 16.24 -27.80
C ASN A 926 -33.87 17.46 -28.74
N ARG A 927 -33.46 18.64 -28.25
CA ARG A 927 -33.63 19.91 -28.97
C ARG A 927 -32.50 20.22 -29.96
N VAL A 928 -32.85 20.97 -31.00
CA VAL A 928 -31.99 21.38 -32.13
C VAL A 928 -30.70 22.11 -31.73
N ARG A 929 -29.70 22.06 -32.63
CA ARG A 929 -28.45 22.84 -32.54
C ARG A 929 -28.48 24.04 -33.50
N PRO A 930 -27.76 25.14 -33.20
CA PRO A 930 -27.85 26.36 -34.00
C PRO A 930 -27.54 26.17 -35.49
N ILE A 931 -26.60 25.28 -35.87
CA ILE A 931 -26.28 25.06 -37.29
C ILE A 931 -27.46 24.54 -38.10
N SER A 932 -28.14 23.50 -37.63
CA SER A 932 -29.33 22.95 -38.30
C SER A 932 -30.47 23.95 -38.28
N MET A 933 -30.68 24.62 -37.14
CA MET A 933 -31.69 25.65 -36.97
C MET A 933 -31.51 26.81 -37.97
N ILE A 934 -30.33 27.42 -38.04
CA ILE A 934 -30.05 28.58 -38.89
C ILE A 934 -30.10 28.18 -40.36
N ARG A 935 -29.51 27.04 -40.75
CA ARG A 935 -29.54 26.59 -42.15
C ARG A 935 -30.96 26.24 -42.60
N TYR A 936 -31.79 25.68 -41.73
CA TYR A 936 -33.19 25.40 -42.01
C TYR A 936 -33.97 26.70 -42.25
N LEU A 937 -33.92 27.64 -41.29
CA LEU A 937 -34.63 28.92 -41.39
C LEU A 937 -34.15 29.72 -42.62
N ALA A 938 -32.84 29.72 -42.91
CA ALA A 938 -32.30 30.38 -44.10
C ALA A 938 -32.75 29.73 -45.41
N GLY A 939 -32.86 28.40 -45.43
CA GLY A 939 -33.31 27.64 -46.60
C GLY A 939 -34.79 27.85 -46.93
N LYS A 940 -35.59 28.31 -45.95
CA LYS A 940 -36.98 28.72 -46.16
C LYS A 940 -37.10 30.11 -46.80
N GLY A 941 -36.08 30.96 -46.66
CA GLY A 941 -36.12 32.35 -47.09
C GLY A 941 -36.24 33.32 -45.92
N GLN A 942 -36.92 34.45 -46.11
CA GLN A 942 -37.07 35.50 -45.09
C GLN A 942 -38.51 35.61 -44.54
N SER A 943 -38.67 36.02 -43.29
CA SER A 943 -39.99 36.09 -42.63
C SER A 943 -40.45 37.48 -42.20
N SER A 944 -39.73 38.54 -42.56
CA SER A 944 -40.00 39.91 -42.11
C SER A 944 -40.91 40.71 -43.05
N ASP A 945 -40.79 40.52 -44.37
CA ASP A 945 -41.53 41.31 -45.36
C ASP A 945 -42.30 40.40 -46.32
N ARG A 946 -43.63 40.41 -46.21
CA ARG A 946 -44.52 39.61 -47.08
C ARG A 946 -44.48 40.01 -48.55
N ALA A 947 -44.06 41.23 -48.86
CA ALA A 947 -44.02 41.77 -50.21
C ALA A 947 -42.65 41.60 -50.88
N ALA A 948 -41.60 41.30 -50.12
CA ALA A 948 -40.26 41.05 -50.64
C ALA A 948 -40.11 39.60 -51.17
N PRO A 949 -39.17 39.35 -52.09
CA PRO A 949 -38.86 38.00 -52.57
C PRO A 949 -38.53 37.02 -51.43
N SER A 950 -38.71 35.73 -51.71
CA SER A 950 -38.35 34.62 -50.81
C SER A 950 -39.03 34.70 -49.43
N TYR A 951 -40.24 35.25 -49.34
CA TYR A 951 -41.00 35.26 -48.10
C TYR A 951 -41.50 33.87 -47.71
N ASP A 952 -41.18 33.43 -46.49
CA ASP A 952 -41.75 32.25 -45.84
C ASP A 952 -41.96 32.54 -44.34
N ARG A 953 -43.05 32.05 -43.75
CA ARG A 953 -43.35 32.26 -42.33
C ARG A 953 -42.35 31.60 -41.39
N GLU A 954 -41.68 30.54 -41.83
CA GLU A 954 -40.59 29.85 -41.15
C GLU A 954 -39.21 30.41 -41.53
N GLY A 955 -39.14 31.42 -42.42
CA GLY A 955 -37.89 32.04 -42.83
C GLY A 955 -37.14 32.79 -41.72
N LEU A 956 -35.87 33.12 -41.97
CA LEU A 956 -35.10 34.00 -41.09
C LEU A 956 -35.65 35.44 -41.13
N PRO A 957 -35.79 36.13 -39.98
CA PRO A 957 -36.15 37.54 -40.00
C PRO A 957 -34.99 38.38 -40.54
N LEU A 958 -35.31 39.38 -41.36
CA LEU A 958 -34.36 40.37 -41.85
C LEU A 958 -33.96 41.31 -40.71
N VAL A 959 -32.66 41.53 -40.57
CA VAL A 959 -32.04 42.41 -39.57
C VAL A 959 -30.98 43.24 -40.29
N PRO A 960 -31.20 44.54 -40.51
CA PRO A 960 -30.24 45.38 -41.25
C PRO A 960 -28.81 45.25 -40.73
N GLY A 961 -27.85 45.06 -41.63
CA GLY A 961 -26.43 44.88 -41.29
C GLY A 961 -26.05 43.51 -40.72
N LEU A 962 -26.99 42.57 -40.60
CA LEU A 962 -26.76 41.24 -40.04
C LEU A 962 -27.40 40.10 -40.86
N ILE A 963 -28.67 40.25 -41.25
CA ILE A 963 -29.45 39.29 -42.05
C ILE A 963 -30.19 40.08 -43.12
N GLU A 964 -29.80 39.89 -44.38
CA GLU A 964 -30.30 40.70 -45.49
C GLU A 964 -30.66 39.82 -46.68
N LEU A 965 -31.53 40.32 -47.56
CA LEU A 965 -31.69 39.74 -48.89
C LEU A 965 -30.54 40.21 -49.78
N VAL A 966 -30.02 39.31 -50.59
CA VAL A 966 -29.14 39.69 -51.70
C VAL A 966 -29.98 40.38 -52.76
N THR A 967 -29.76 41.67 -52.96
CA THR A 967 -30.35 42.46 -54.05
C THR A 967 -29.31 42.75 -55.12
N ALA A 968 -29.75 43.10 -56.34
CA ALA A 968 -28.87 43.51 -57.43
C ALA A 968 -27.94 44.68 -57.03
N GLU A 969 -28.45 45.62 -56.23
CA GLU A 969 -27.67 46.75 -55.72
C GLU A 969 -26.64 46.28 -54.69
N SER A 970 -27.05 45.43 -53.75
CA SER A 970 -26.15 44.95 -52.69
C SER A 970 -25.03 44.06 -53.22
N SER A 971 -25.23 43.42 -54.38
CA SER A 971 -24.31 42.45 -54.98
C SER A 971 -23.53 42.99 -56.19
N ALA A 972 -23.70 44.28 -56.53
CA ALA A 972 -22.88 44.95 -57.53
C ALA A 972 -21.38 44.96 -57.12
N PRO A 973 -20.44 45.04 -58.07
CA PRO A 973 -19.01 45.10 -57.77
C PRO A 973 -18.66 46.19 -56.74
N GLY A 974 -17.90 45.82 -55.71
CA GLY A 974 -17.52 46.72 -54.61
C GLY A 974 -18.57 46.90 -53.51
N GLN A 975 -19.75 46.30 -53.64
CA GLN A 975 -20.81 46.33 -52.62
C GLN A 975 -20.68 45.16 -51.64
N ARG A 976 -21.40 45.25 -50.51
CA ARG A 976 -21.27 44.32 -49.37
C ARG A 976 -21.60 42.85 -49.68
N HIS A 977 -22.46 42.57 -50.67
CA HIS A 977 -22.77 41.22 -51.15
C HIS A 977 -22.12 40.91 -52.50
N ALA A 978 -21.05 41.60 -52.92
CA ALA A 978 -20.43 41.39 -54.24
C ALA A 978 -20.03 39.92 -54.51
N ALA A 979 -19.64 39.18 -53.47
CA ALA A 979 -19.30 37.76 -53.55
C ALA A 979 -20.52 36.83 -53.75
N LEU A 980 -21.75 37.36 -53.69
CA LEU A 980 -23.02 36.63 -53.76
C LEU A 980 -23.86 37.05 -54.98
N GLY A 981 -23.26 37.68 -56.00
CA GLY A 981 -23.96 38.22 -57.18
C GLY A 981 -24.92 37.27 -57.91
N GLY A 982 -24.65 35.96 -57.88
CA GLY A 982 -25.52 34.94 -58.48
C GLY A 982 -26.73 34.52 -57.66
N GLN A 983 -26.92 35.07 -56.46
CA GLN A 983 -27.87 34.58 -55.45
C GLN A 983 -28.92 35.64 -55.08
N ILE A 984 -29.35 36.46 -56.06
CA ILE A 984 -30.35 37.51 -55.83
C ILE A 984 -31.65 36.89 -55.31
N GLY A 985 -32.16 37.41 -54.20
CA GLY A 985 -33.35 36.90 -53.51
C GLY A 985 -33.04 35.91 -52.37
N ASP A 986 -31.81 35.42 -52.25
CA ASP A 986 -31.42 34.56 -51.13
C ASP A 986 -31.08 35.35 -49.87
N VAL A 987 -31.17 34.69 -48.72
CA VAL A 987 -30.82 35.26 -47.41
C VAL A 987 -29.32 35.20 -47.19
N ALA A 988 -28.69 36.37 -47.11
CA ALA A 988 -27.31 36.55 -46.67
C ALA A 988 -27.26 36.84 -45.16
N VAL A 989 -26.29 36.25 -44.48
CA VAL A 989 -25.98 36.49 -43.06
C VAL A 989 -24.53 36.98 -42.94
N ARG A 990 -24.30 37.95 -42.05
CA ARG A 990 -22.97 38.37 -41.64
C ARG A 990 -22.58 37.56 -40.41
N SER A 991 -21.60 36.67 -40.58
CA SER A 991 -21.16 35.74 -39.53
C SER A 991 -19.71 35.31 -39.77
N TRP A 992 -19.15 34.49 -38.88
CA TRP A 992 -17.86 33.84 -39.10
C TRP A 992 -17.94 32.84 -40.28
N ARG A 993 -16.91 32.82 -41.13
CA ARG A 993 -16.87 32.03 -42.38
C ARG A 993 -15.62 31.15 -42.48
N GLY A 994 -15.16 30.58 -41.36
CA GLY A 994 -13.90 29.86 -41.32
C GLY A 994 -12.69 30.80 -41.28
N LYS A 995 -11.56 30.35 -41.84
CA LYS A 995 -10.30 31.13 -41.91
C LYS A 995 -10.42 32.47 -42.64
N ALA A 996 -11.51 32.70 -43.37
CA ALA A 996 -11.82 33.97 -44.02
C ALA A 996 -12.39 35.04 -43.06
N GLY A 997 -12.50 34.74 -41.75
CA GLY A 997 -13.01 35.65 -40.74
C GLY A 997 -14.50 35.94 -40.87
N VAL A 998 -14.97 37.00 -40.19
CA VAL A 998 -16.36 37.45 -40.28
C VAL A 998 -16.61 38.17 -41.60
N GLY A 999 -17.75 37.89 -42.23
CA GLY A 999 -18.21 38.57 -43.44
C GLY A 999 -19.55 38.04 -43.92
N TRP A 1000 -19.98 38.48 -45.11
CA TRP A 1000 -21.24 38.05 -45.70
C TRP A 1000 -21.11 36.67 -46.38
N SER A 1001 -22.10 35.81 -46.12
CA SER A 1001 -22.28 34.49 -46.75
C SER A 1001 -23.76 34.13 -46.78
N LEU A 1002 -24.18 33.17 -47.61
CA LEU A 1002 -25.56 32.68 -47.57
C LEU A 1002 -25.86 32.01 -46.22
N GLY A 1003 -27.04 32.26 -45.66
CA GLY A 1003 -27.46 31.65 -44.39
C GLY A 1003 -27.53 30.12 -44.45
N VAL A 1004 -27.82 29.56 -45.63
CA VAL A 1004 -27.78 28.11 -45.89
C VAL A 1004 -26.38 27.50 -45.74
N ASN A 1005 -25.32 28.31 -45.76
CA ASN A 1005 -23.94 27.90 -45.55
C ASN A 1005 -23.40 28.26 -44.16
N TRP A 1006 -24.24 28.79 -43.27
CA TRP A 1006 -23.81 29.21 -41.94
C TRP A 1006 -23.09 28.09 -41.18
N SER A 1007 -22.05 28.44 -40.42
CA SER A 1007 -21.26 27.50 -39.63
C SER A 1007 -20.85 28.12 -38.30
N THR A 1008 -20.55 27.26 -37.34
CA THR A 1008 -20.13 27.57 -35.97
C THR A 1008 -18.64 27.96 -35.91
N TYR A 1009 -18.22 28.74 -34.92
CA TYR A 1009 -16.79 29.02 -34.67
C TYR A 1009 -16.09 27.79 -34.07
N GLN A 1010 -15.79 26.82 -34.92
CA GLN A 1010 -15.21 25.52 -34.58
C GLN A 1010 -14.38 24.95 -35.75
N ARG A 1011 -13.67 23.84 -35.52
CA ARG A 1011 -12.93 23.13 -36.59
C ARG A 1011 -13.92 22.49 -37.59
N PRO A 1012 -13.59 22.44 -38.90
CA PRO A 1012 -14.45 21.77 -39.89
C PRO A 1012 -14.72 20.29 -39.60
N THR A 1013 -13.80 19.62 -38.89
CA THR A 1013 -13.91 18.20 -38.49
C THR A 1013 -14.64 17.99 -37.15
N PHE A 1014 -15.00 19.08 -36.46
CA PHE A 1014 -15.70 19.10 -35.17
C PHE A 1014 -16.62 20.34 -35.10
N VAL A 1015 -17.69 20.36 -35.90
CA VAL A 1015 -18.52 21.57 -36.07
C VAL A 1015 -19.42 21.83 -34.86
N THR A 1016 -20.09 20.82 -34.33
CA THR A 1016 -20.78 20.89 -33.03
C THR A 1016 -20.70 19.52 -32.37
N PRO A 1017 -20.73 19.40 -31.03
CA PRO A 1017 -20.71 18.10 -30.37
C PRO A 1017 -21.88 17.20 -30.78
N GLY A 1018 -21.64 15.89 -30.84
CA GLY A 1018 -22.60 14.85 -31.24
C GLY A 1018 -23.66 14.55 -30.17
N PHE A 1019 -24.45 15.56 -29.79
CA PHE A 1019 -25.59 15.43 -28.89
C PHE A 1019 -26.51 16.67 -28.95
N PRO A 1020 -27.79 16.54 -28.55
CA PRO A 1020 -28.78 17.62 -28.55
C PRO A 1020 -28.36 18.89 -27.80
N GLY A 1021 -28.98 20.02 -28.13
CA GLY A 1021 -28.66 21.35 -27.58
C GLY A 1021 -29.09 21.55 -26.13
N TYR A 1022 -30.37 21.34 -25.82
CA TYR A 1022 -30.95 21.73 -24.52
C TYR A 1022 -30.79 20.63 -23.45
N VAL A 1023 -30.23 20.88 -22.27
CA VAL A 1023 -29.55 22.10 -21.80
C VAL A 1023 -28.05 22.05 -22.09
N SER A 1024 -27.34 23.18 -21.96
CA SER A 1024 -25.88 23.22 -22.12
C SER A 1024 -25.16 22.39 -21.03
N GLY A 1025 -24.40 21.39 -21.47
CA GLY A 1025 -23.59 20.57 -20.56
C GLY A 1025 -22.51 21.38 -19.87
N HIS A 1026 -21.80 22.26 -20.60
CA HIS A 1026 -20.76 23.13 -20.02
C HIS A 1026 -21.34 24.03 -18.93
N SER A 1027 -22.48 24.65 -19.18
CA SER A 1027 -23.16 25.52 -18.20
C SER A 1027 -23.58 24.74 -16.94
N THR A 1028 -24.03 23.50 -17.12
CA THR A 1028 -24.46 22.62 -16.01
C THR A 1028 -23.27 22.16 -15.17
N PHE A 1029 -22.20 21.63 -15.79
CA PHE A 1029 -20.97 21.24 -15.09
C PHE A 1029 -20.36 22.42 -14.35
N SER A 1030 -20.17 23.54 -15.06
CA SER A 1030 -19.49 24.70 -14.49
C SER A 1030 -20.24 25.31 -13.33
N ARG A 1031 -21.58 25.41 -13.42
CA ARG A 1031 -22.35 25.95 -12.31
C ARG A 1031 -22.39 25.00 -11.10
N ALA A 1032 -22.43 23.68 -11.33
CA ALA A 1032 -22.32 22.71 -10.24
C ALA A 1032 -20.96 22.79 -9.54
N ALA A 1033 -19.87 22.86 -10.31
CA ALA A 1033 -18.52 23.02 -9.80
C ALA A 1033 -18.36 24.32 -9.00
N ALA A 1034 -18.90 25.44 -9.47
CA ALA A 1034 -18.83 26.71 -8.76
C ALA A 1034 -19.50 26.65 -7.37
N GLU A 1035 -20.66 26.01 -7.24
CA GLU A 1035 -21.31 25.81 -5.93
C GLU A 1035 -20.45 24.92 -5.00
N LEU A 1036 -19.85 23.86 -5.53
CA LEU A 1036 -19.01 22.93 -4.77
C LEU A 1036 -17.70 23.58 -4.31
N MET A 1037 -17.04 24.32 -5.20
CA MET A 1037 -15.85 25.09 -4.91
C MET A 1037 -16.14 26.17 -3.87
N ALA A 1038 -17.26 26.88 -4.00
CA ALA A 1038 -17.67 27.86 -3.01
C ALA A 1038 -17.93 27.23 -1.64
N GLY A 1039 -18.61 26.08 -1.61
CA GLY A 1039 -18.88 25.32 -0.39
C GLY A 1039 -17.62 24.86 0.32
N ILE A 1040 -16.69 24.23 -0.41
CA ILE A 1040 -15.50 23.63 0.21
C ILE A 1040 -14.43 24.66 0.59
N THR A 1041 -14.24 25.69 -0.22
CA THR A 1041 -13.32 26.80 0.12
C THR A 1041 -13.94 27.77 1.13
N GLY A 1042 -15.26 27.68 1.35
CA GLY A 1042 -16.01 28.53 2.26
C GLY A 1042 -16.12 29.99 1.80
N SER A 1043 -15.97 30.25 0.50
CA SER A 1043 -16.02 31.57 -0.12
C SER A 1043 -16.51 31.43 -1.57
N PRO A 1044 -17.40 32.30 -2.08
CA PRO A 1044 -17.75 32.30 -3.51
C PRO A 1044 -16.62 32.82 -4.39
N TYR A 1045 -15.64 33.53 -3.80
CA TYR A 1045 -14.51 34.14 -4.49
C TYR A 1045 -13.32 33.19 -4.60
N PHE A 1046 -12.59 33.29 -5.72
CA PHE A 1046 -11.27 32.69 -5.84
C PHE A 1046 -10.32 33.20 -4.74
N PRO A 1047 -9.27 32.44 -4.35
CA PRO A 1047 -8.29 32.91 -3.38
C PRO A 1047 -7.70 34.27 -3.79
N GLY A 1048 -7.73 35.26 -2.88
CA GLY A 1048 -7.31 36.64 -3.19
C GLY A 1048 -8.37 37.48 -3.91
N GLY A 1049 -9.57 36.95 -4.11
CA GLY A 1049 -10.69 37.65 -4.76
C GLY A 1049 -10.59 37.74 -6.28
N LEU A 1050 -9.65 37.02 -6.91
CA LEU A 1050 -9.39 37.13 -8.35
C LEU A 1050 -8.72 35.87 -8.89
N PHE A 1051 -9.25 35.35 -9.97
CA PHE A 1051 -8.58 34.43 -10.89
C PHE A 1051 -8.15 35.19 -12.13
N GLU A 1052 -6.95 34.91 -12.62
CA GLU A 1052 -6.39 35.50 -13.84
C GLU A 1052 -5.72 34.43 -14.69
N GLU A 1053 -5.95 34.49 -16.00
CA GLU A 1053 -5.21 33.69 -16.97
C GLU A 1053 -4.90 34.52 -18.22
N THR A 1054 -3.61 34.61 -18.55
CA THR A 1054 -3.11 35.44 -19.65
C THR A 1054 -2.79 34.60 -20.89
N PHE A 1055 -3.34 35.02 -22.02
CA PHE A 1055 -3.14 34.42 -23.33
C PHE A 1055 -2.32 35.36 -24.20
N ALA A 1056 -1.24 34.85 -24.79
CA ALA A 1056 -0.37 35.62 -25.66
C ALA A 1056 -1.06 36.00 -26.99
N ALA A 1057 -0.54 37.04 -27.66
CA ALA A 1057 -0.92 37.32 -29.04
C ALA A 1057 -0.62 36.10 -29.92
N GLY A 1058 -1.55 35.74 -30.81
CA GLY A 1058 -1.43 34.54 -31.65
C GLY A 1058 -1.79 33.20 -30.98
N TYR A 1059 -2.38 33.20 -29.78
CA TYR A 1059 -2.83 32.00 -29.06
C TYR A 1059 -3.91 31.16 -29.80
N LEU A 1060 -4.80 31.80 -30.57
CA LEU A 1060 -5.96 31.15 -31.17
C LEU A 1060 -5.55 30.08 -32.21
N LYS A 1061 -6.27 28.96 -32.21
CA LYS A 1061 -5.99 27.80 -33.07
C LYS A 1061 -6.86 27.76 -34.32
N LEU A 1062 -8.02 28.43 -34.31
CA LEU A 1062 -8.97 28.43 -35.42
C LEU A 1062 -8.65 29.49 -36.48
N GLU A 1063 -8.13 30.64 -36.04
CA GLU A 1063 -7.73 31.76 -36.88
C GLU A 1063 -6.64 32.61 -36.20
N HIS A 1064 -6.08 33.60 -36.91
CA HIS A 1064 -5.08 34.48 -36.33
C HIS A 1064 -5.69 35.38 -35.24
N GLY A 1065 -5.08 35.37 -34.07
CA GLY A 1065 -5.40 36.24 -32.94
C GLY A 1065 -5.03 35.57 -31.60
N PRO A 1066 -5.30 36.21 -30.45
CA PRO A 1066 -5.77 37.59 -30.35
C PRO A 1066 -4.72 38.57 -30.86
N SER A 1067 -5.14 39.79 -31.20
CA SER A 1067 -4.25 40.82 -31.78
C SER A 1067 -3.24 41.40 -30.78
N ALA A 1068 -3.52 41.25 -29.49
CA ALA A 1068 -2.67 41.59 -28.36
C ALA A 1068 -2.89 40.55 -27.24
N PRO A 1069 -2.02 40.48 -26.23
CA PRO A 1069 -2.25 39.64 -25.06
C PRO A 1069 -3.59 39.97 -24.38
N ILE A 1070 -4.35 38.94 -23.99
CA ILE A 1070 -5.64 39.03 -23.30
C ILE A 1070 -5.48 38.35 -21.95
N THR A 1071 -5.92 39.01 -20.86
CA THR A 1071 -6.02 38.37 -19.54
C THR A 1071 -7.48 38.19 -19.18
N LEU A 1072 -7.95 36.94 -19.15
CA LEU A 1072 -9.28 36.62 -18.64
C LEU A 1072 -9.26 36.71 -17.11
N GLN A 1073 -10.32 37.30 -16.55
CA GLN A 1073 -10.44 37.51 -15.12
C GLN A 1073 -11.81 37.02 -14.62
N ALA A 1074 -11.84 36.45 -13.42
CA ALA A 1074 -13.06 36.09 -12.71
C ALA A 1074 -12.89 36.37 -11.21
N ALA A 1075 -13.80 37.08 -10.57
CA ALA A 1075 -13.74 37.30 -9.13
C ALA A 1075 -14.23 36.07 -8.36
N THR A 1076 -15.35 35.50 -8.82
CA THR A 1076 -16.01 34.34 -8.23
C THR A 1076 -15.96 33.12 -9.12
N TYR A 1077 -16.11 31.94 -8.50
CA TYR A 1077 -16.31 30.69 -9.26
C TYR A 1077 -17.56 30.77 -10.16
N PHE A 1078 -18.55 31.57 -9.76
CA PHE A 1078 -19.77 31.79 -10.53
C PHE A 1078 -19.53 32.62 -11.79
N ASP A 1079 -18.65 33.63 -11.75
CA ASP A 1079 -18.29 34.40 -12.94
C ASP A 1079 -17.56 33.51 -13.96
N ALA A 1080 -16.65 32.65 -13.50
CA ALA A 1080 -15.99 31.66 -14.36
C ALA A 1080 -17.01 30.69 -14.97
N ALA A 1081 -17.98 30.22 -14.18
CA ALA A 1081 -19.04 29.35 -14.69
C ALA A 1081 -19.96 30.03 -15.72
N ASP A 1082 -20.27 31.31 -15.52
CA ASP A 1082 -21.06 32.11 -16.44
C ASP A 1082 -20.30 32.35 -17.75
N GLN A 1083 -19.02 32.66 -17.66
CA GLN A 1083 -18.10 32.76 -18.79
C GLN A 1083 -18.05 31.47 -19.62
N ALA A 1084 -18.02 30.30 -18.96
CA ALA A 1084 -18.09 29.01 -19.62
C ALA A 1084 -19.38 28.86 -20.44
N GLY A 1085 -20.52 29.30 -19.91
CA GLY A 1085 -21.81 29.31 -20.62
C GLY A 1085 -21.84 30.25 -21.81
N ILE A 1086 -21.46 31.52 -21.61
CA ILE A 1086 -21.42 32.58 -22.64
C ILE A 1086 -20.54 32.16 -23.82
N SER A 1087 -19.40 31.54 -23.54
CA SER A 1087 -18.46 31.07 -24.55
C SER A 1087 -19.09 30.10 -25.57
N ARG A 1088 -20.14 29.36 -25.17
CA ARG A 1088 -20.84 28.41 -26.06
C ARG A 1088 -21.77 29.10 -27.06
N ILE A 1089 -22.24 30.30 -26.72
CA ILE A 1089 -23.03 31.17 -27.60
C ILE A 1089 -22.11 31.79 -28.66
N TYR A 1090 -20.95 32.33 -28.24
CA TYR A 1090 -19.91 32.82 -29.17
C TYR A 1090 -19.37 31.71 -30.07
N GLY A 1091 -19.19 30.49 -29.54
CA GLY A 1091 -18.86 29.31 -30.35
C GLY A 1091 -19.94 28.90 -31.36
N GLY A 1092 -21.16 29.43 -31.23
CA GLY A 1092 -22.29 29.12 -32.12
C GLY A 1092 -22.90 27.74 -31.90
N ILE A 1093 -22.63 27.07 -30.77
CA ILE A 1093 -23.06 25.69 -30.54
C ILE A 1093 -24.24 25.56 -29.59
N HIS A 1094 -24.61 26.61 -28.87
CA HIS A 1094 -25.75 26.63 -27.95
C HIS A 1094 -26.58 27.92 -28.08
N LEU A 1095 -27.85 27.83 -27.71
CA LEU A 1095 -28.76 28.96 -27.58
C LEU A 1095 -28.68 29.55 -26.16
N THR A 1096 -29.05 30.82 -25.98
CA THR A 1096 -29.13 31.48 -24.67
C THR A 1096 -30.01 30.70 -23.67
N ALA A 1097 -31.12 30.12 -24.16
CA ALA A 1097 -32.01 29.29 -23.35
C ALA A 1097 -31.32 28.01 -22.83
N ASP A 1098 -30.45 27.38 -23.63
CA ASP A 1098 -29.71 26.18 -23.24
C ASP A 1098 -28.75 26.49 -22.08
N ASP A 1099 -28.08 27.63 -22.16
CA ASP A 1099 -27.12 28.09 -21.16
C ASP A 1099 -27.83 28.42 -19.84
N PHE A 1100 -28.84 29.30 -19.88
CA PHE A 1100 -29.52 29.77 -18.68
C PHE A 1100 -30.21 28.64 -17.91
N ALA A 1101 -30.88 27.73 -18.60
CA ALA A 1101 -31.45 26.55 -17.97
C ALA A 1101 -30.34 25.62 -17.42
N GLY A 1102 -29.26 25.41 -18.18
CA GLY A 1102 -28.11 24.62 -17.73
C GLY A 1102 -27.49 25.14 -16.43
N ARG A 1103 -27.30 26.46 -16.30
CA ARG A 1103 -26.80 27.07 -15.05
C ARG A 1103 -27.76 26.81 -13.88
N LYS A 1104 -29.08 26.97 -14.07
CA LYS A 1104 -30.07 26.71 -13.01
C LYS A 1104 -30.06 25.25 -12.55
N VAL A 1105 -29.96 24.31 -13.50
CA VAL A 1105 -29.82 22.87 -13.22
C VAL A 1105 -28.52 22.61 -12.46
N GLY A 1106 -27.39 23.12 -12.95
CA GLY A 1106 -26.08 22.96 -12.31
C GLY A 1106 -26.04 23.49 -10.87
N ALA A 1107 -26.65 24.65 -10.62
CA ALA A 1107 -26.74 25.22 -9.27
C ALA A 1107 -27.51 24.29 -8.30
N THR A 1108 -28.58 23.65 -8.79
CA THR A 1108 -29.36 22.68 -8.00
C THR A 1108 -28.54 21.42 -7.70
N VAL A 1109 -27.83 20.91 -8.71
CA VAL A 1109 -26.95 19.74 -8.56
C VAL A 1109 -25.84 20.01 -7.55
N GLY A 1110 -25.08 21.10 -7.72
CA GLY A 1110 -23.94 21.41 -6.86
C GLY A 1110 -24.33 21.55 -5.39
N LYS A 1111 -25.47 22.21 -5.09
CA LYS A 1111 -25.97 22.35 -3.72
C LYS A 1111 -26.35 21.01 -3.09
N ARG A 1112 -26.99 20.11 -3.85
CA ARG A 1112 -27.35 18.76 -3.37
C ARG A 1112 -26.11 17.90 -3.13
N ALA A 1113 -25.16 17.92 -4.06
CA ALA A 1113 -23.90 17.19 -3.95
C ALA A 1113 -23.09 17.66 -2.73
N TRP A 1114 -23.00 18.97 -2.51
CA TRP A 1114 -22.30 19.52 -1.34
C TRP A 1114 -22.95 19.07 -0.02
N ALA A 1115 -24.28 19.15 0.08
CA ALA A 1115 -25.00 18.71 1.27
C ALA A 1115 -24.78 17.22 1.57
N LEU A 1116 -24.74 16.35 0.55
CA LEU A 1116 -24.43 14.94 0.74
C LEU A 1116 -22.96 14.70 1.12
N ALA A 1117 -22.01 15.40 0.49
CA ALA A 1117 -20.59 15.25 0.79
C ALA A 1117 -20.29 15.60 2.26
N GLN A 1118 -20.92 16.65 2.81
CA GLN A 1118 -20.79 17.00 4.23
C GLN A 1118 -21.21 15.85 5.16
N ARG A 1119 -22.29 15.14 4.82
CA ARG A 1119 -22.75 13.98 5.61
C ARG A 1119 -21.78 12.79 5.55
N TYR A 1120 -21.09 12.60 4.43
CA TYR A 1120 -20.02 11.59 4.38
C TYR A 1120 -18.84 12.01 5.25
N PHE A 1121 -18.49 13.30 5.24
CA PHE A 1121 -17.36 13.83 5.99
C PHE A 1121 -17.53 13.77 7.52
N ASP A 1122 -18.76 13.82 8.02
CA ASP A 1122 -19.09 13.74 9.44
C ASP A 1122 -19.64 12.36 9.90
N GLY A 1123 -19.81 11.42 8.96
CA GLY A 1123 -20.29 10.06 9.26
C GLY A 1123 -21.79 9.95 9.49
N SER A 1124 -22.60 10.84 8.93
CA SER A 1124 -24.06 10.82 9.01
C SER A 1124 -24.75 10.42 7.69
N ALA A 1125 -24.00 10.12 6.63
CA ALA A 1125 -24.57 9.79 5.32
C ALA A 1125 -25.41 8.51 5.31
N ARG A 1126 -25.14 7.59 6.24
CA ARG A 1126 -25.82 6.29 6.33
C ARG A 1126 -26.76 6.14 7.54
N ARG A 1127 -27.00 7.20 8.29
CA ARG A 1127 -27.89 7.19 9.47
C ARG A 1127 -29.33 7.53 9.13
#